data_AF-A0A093SV62-F1
#
_entry.id   AF-A0A093SV62-F1
#
_cell.length_a   1.000
_cell.length_b   1.000
_cell.length_c   1.000
_cell.angle_alpha   90.00
_cell.angle_beta   90.00
_cell.angle_gamma   90.00
#
_symmetry.space_group_name_H-M   'P 1'
#
loop_
_entity.id
_entity.type
_entity.pdbx_description
1 polymer ?
#
loop_
_entity_poly.entity_id
_entity_poly.type
_entity_poly.pdbx_seq_one_letter_code
_entity_poly.pdbx_strand_id
1 'polypeptide(L)'
;EEEAALVRLCQRVCTGKEPEAASFYREQGNREFCRRGYQMALRLYSKAASHEPPSSPEVSVCFANRSAALFHLEHFEVCLEDIARAESHGYPDRLLPKVLLRKAECLLCLGRLQDAADALSVVESKIHMDGLMTSPTHQTLLKKLSHLKVKLHEKERCPEPAQEARGDMQGKSEIWEENDSISGASSSLSLNFDTERGRHLVASQDIMPGQSLLKEEAFVSVLCPGESLPLQDSETAWDTRVTNADLYCHRCLRQLLASVPCRGCSYAKYCSQDCADMAWEQYHRTECSLGALLLTLGVFCHVALRTVLLAGFAEVNRLVEWSHSGDKDPHNPKAGCKCLSETPEPGAGTRGIPGCDDSGQYHSSYQAVFHLLPHTEQHSPEHKFLCMLSVVAICKQLQEAGLHAAVLNQESSEQWPKTKTSEQTSDELSPELKTVAEAMLRHVLQLQCNAQAITVMQELGPGDGAVVNKKPVRLATAFFPVLSLLNHSCCPNTSVSFSGTAATVRASQPIPRGQEIFHCYGPHQCRMGAAERQQLLRQYFFECRCRACLDELESDVKSVVSMRNSFCCPSCQAPMQGEEDLLCCSNEACATSVSRENLSRRLQDLQQQIKKALDLLRDRKADQAIKMLLKCQMDAGNFLSPEHLLMGEMEDHLAQVYATLGKWQEAARHLKKSIGIVEMHHGPSSVETGHELFKLAQILFNGFAVSEALSTIHRAEEILSVHCGPQSAQIQELQEMKTCLSELPRSILQRT
;
A
#
# COMPACT_ATOMS: atom_id res chain seq x y z
N GLU A 1 4.16 -30.74 20.23
CA GLU A 1 5.29 -30.72 19.26
C GLU A 1 5.26 -29.48 18.36
N GLU A 2 4.07 -28.95 18.14
CA GLU A 2 3.70 -27.78 17.35
C GLU A 2 4.32 -26.49 17.90
N GLU A 3 4.35 -26.30 19.22
CA GLU A 3 5.01 -25.15 19.87
C GLU A 3 6.52 -25.15 19.59
N ALA A 4 7.18 -26.30 19.68
CA ALA A 4 8.58 -26.44 19.32
C ALA A 4 8.83 -26.21 17.81
N ALA A 5 7.86 -26.57 16.95
CA ALA A 5 7.93 -26.26 15.52
C ALA A 5 7.81 -24.76 15.25
N LEU A 6 6.91 -24.07 15.96
CA LEU A 6 6.74 -22.62 15.88
C LEU A 6 8.00 -21.88 16.33
N VAL A 7 8.62 -22.30 17.44
CA VAL A 7 9.90 -21.73 17.91
C VAL A 7 11.00 -21.85 16.84
N ARG A 8 11.12 -23.03 16.20
CA ARG A 8 12.09 -23.22 15.09
C ARG A 8 11.80 -22.31 13.89
N LEU A 9 10.52 -22.07 13.57
CA LEU A 9 10.16 -21.14 12.50
C LEU A 9 10.47 -19.68 12.87
N CYS A 10 10.23 -19.29 14.12
CA CYS A 10 10.53 -17.94 14.61
C CYS A 10 12.02 -17.63 14.59
N GLN A 11 12.88 -18.62 14.86
CA GLN A 11 14.34 -18.48 14.81
C GLN A 11 14.87 -18.06 13.43
N ARG A 12 14.10 -18.27 12.35
CA ARG A 12 14.48 -17.86 10.99
C ARG A 12 14.22 -16.39 10.71
N VAL A 13 13.56 -15.68 11.62
CA VAL A 13 13.18 -14.27 11.50
C VAL A 13 13.80 -13.47 12.65
N CYS A 14 14.77 -12.61 12.34
CA CYS A 14 15.32 -11.69 13.32
C CYS A 14 14.68 -10.30 13.19
N THR A 15 14.17 -9.78 14.31
CA THR A 15 13.70 -8.38 14.43
C THR A 15 14.53 -7.58 15.45
N GLY A 16 15.58 -8.19 15.99
CA GLY A 16 16.50 -7.58 16.94
C GLY A 16 17.42 -6.55 16.28
N LYS A 17 17.96 -5.65 17.11
CA LYS A 17 19.03 -4.73 16.72
C LYS A 17 20.37 -5.47 16.77
N GLU A 18 21.12 -5.42 15.67
CA GLU A 18 22.36 -6.17 15.47
C GLU A 18 23.46 -5.20 14.97
N PRO A 19 24.43 -4.80 15.82
CA PRO A 19 25.47 -3.85 15.45
C PRO A 19 26.29 -4.28 14.21
N GLU A 20 26.52 -5.59 14.03
CA GLU A 20 27.21 -6.12 12.85
C GLU A 20 26.42 -5.88 11.57
N ALA A 21 25.09 -6.04 11.62
CA ALA A 21 24.18 -5.72 10.52
C ALA A 21 24.21 -4.23 10.18
N ALA A 22 24.23 -3.37 11.22
CA ALA A 22 24.33 -1.93 11.05
C ALA A 22 25.62 -1.54 10.31
N SER A 23 26.76 -2.11 10.69
CA SER A 23 28.03 -1.87 10.01
C SER A 23 28.00 -2.36 8.56
N PHE A 24 27.47 -3.55 8.30
CA PHE A 24 27.32 -4.09 6.96
C PHE A 24 26.51 -3.17 6.05
N TYR A 25 25.30 -2.76 6.46
CA TYR A 25 24.45 -1.88 5.65
C TYR A 25 25.08 -0.51 5.44
N ARG A 26 25.76 0.04 6.45
CA ARG A 26 26.47 1.32 6.32
C ARG A 26 27.61 1.24 5.30
N GLU A 27 28.38 0.16 5.29
CA GLU A 27 29.44 -0.06 4.30
C GLU A 27 28.89 -0.23 2.88
N GLN A 28 27.80 -0.99 2.73
CA GLN A 28 27.11 -1.12 1.44
C GLN A 28 26.57 0.24 0.97
N GLY A 29 25.99 1.02 1.88
CA GLY A 29 25.54 2.39 1.61
C GLY A 29 26.67 3.29 1.13
N ASN A 30 27.85 3.18 1.74
CA ASN A 30 29.05 3.92 1.30
C ASN A 30 29.49 3.54 -0.11
N ARG A 31 29.44 2.24 -0.46
CA ARG A 31 29.78 1.77 -1.82
C ARG A 31 28.80 2.33 -2.86
N GLU A 32 27.50 2.30 -2.57
CA GLU A 32 26.48 2.88 -3.45
C GLU A 32 26.59 4.40 -3.56
N PHE A 33 26.90 5.09 -2.46
CA PHE A 33 27.15 6.53 -2.46
C PHE A 33 28.34 6.89 -3.36
N CYS A 34 29.46 6.15 -3.28
CA CYS A 34 30.62 6.32 -4.16
C CYS A 34 30.29 6.09 -5.65
N ARG A 35 29.33 5.21 -5.94
CA ARG A 35 28.81 4.96 -7.29
C ARG A 35 27.77 5.98 -7.76
N ARG A 36 27.48 7.02 -6.95
CA ARG A 36 26.40 8.00 -7.17
C ARG A 36 25.00 7.37 -7.18
N GLY A 37 24.85 6.17 -6.60
CA GLY A 37 23.57 5.51 -6.36
C GLY A 37 22.89 6.06 -5.10
N TYR A 38 22.59 7.37 -5.06
CA TYR A 38 22.16 8.05 -3.83
C TYR A 38 20.83 7.51 -3.26
N GLN A 39 19.89 7.09 -4.11
CA GLN A 39 18.63 6.47 -3.66
C GLN A 39 18.88 5.15 -2.92
N MET A 40 19.74 4.27 -3.45
CA MET A 40 20.06 3.02 -2.77
C MET A 40 20.89 3.27 -1.50
N ALA A 41 21.84 4.20 -1.55
CA ALA A 41 22.60 4.62 -0.37
C ALA A 41 21.69 5.11 0.76
N LEU A 42 20.68 5.94 0.45
CA LEU A 42 19.66 6.41 1.39
C LEU A 42 18.90 5.26 2.08
N ARG A 43 18.51 4.24 1.31
CA ARG A 43 17.83 3.04 1.84
C ARG A 43 18.74 2.21 2.75
N LEU A 44 19.99 2.01 2.34
CA LEU A 44 20.97 1.25 3.11
C LEU A 44 21.37 1.96 4.41
N TYR A 45 21.54 3.29 4.40
CA TYR A 45 21.78 4.04 5.63
C TYR A 45 20.58 4.02 6.59
N SER A 46 19.36 3.98 6.06
CA SER A 46 18.15 3.82 6.88
C SER A 46 18.05 2.43 7.53
N LYS A 47 18.43 1.37 6.79
CA LYS A 47 18.59 0.03 7.36
C LYS A 47 19.68 0.00 8.43
N ALA A 48 20.83 0.62 8.18
CA ALA A 48 21.90 0.69 9.17
C ALA A 48 21.40 1.34 10.47
N ALA A 49 20.72 2.49 10.37
CA ALA A 49 20.15 3.18 11.53
C ALA A 49 19.11 2.34 12.30
N SER A 50 18.37 1.42 11.64
CA SER A 50 17.37 0.60 12.33
C SER A 50 17.98 -0.50 13.20
N HIS A 51 19.19 -0.96 12.88
CA HIS A 51 19.91 -1.94 13.69
C HIS A 51 20.73 -1.34 14.83
N GLU A 52 20.86 -0.02 14.90
CA GLU A 52 21.57 0.68 15.98
C GLU A 52 20.69 0.90 17.22
N PRO A 53 21.22 0.74 18.45
CA PRO A 53 20.54 1.16 19.67
C PRO A 53 20.24 2.68 19.67
N PRO A 54 19.17 3.12 20.35
CA PRO A 54 18.93 4.54 20.57
C PRO A 54 20.12 5.21 21.24
N SER A 55 20.43 6.44 20.83
CA SER A 55 21.52 7.25 21.40
C SER A 55 22.94 6.69 21.22
N SER A 56 23.15 5.67 20.38
CA SER A 56 24.52 5.26 20.03
C SER A 56 25.20 6.33 19.16
N PRO A 57 26.48 6.67 19.38
CA PRO A 57 27.22 7.53 18.45
C PRO A 57 27.15 7.02 17.00
N GLU A 58 27.01 5.72 16.81
CA GLU A 58 26.90 5.05 15.52
C GLU A 58 25.60 5.39 14.77
N VAL A 59 24.46 5.53 15.47
CA VAL A 59 23.20 5.97 14.83
C VAL A 59 23.31 7.41 14.31
N SER A 60 24.02 8.27 15.04
CA SER A 60 24.29 9.64 14.60
C SER A 60 25.10 9.67 13.29
N VAL A 61 26.04 8.74 13.12
CA VAL A 61 26.83 8.58 11.89
C VAL A 61 25.95 8.09 10.74
N CYS A 62 24.99 7.20 11.01
CA CYS A 62 24.01 6.76 10.01
C CYS A 62 23.16 7.93 9.52
N PHE A 63 22.63 8.78 10.42
CA PHE A 63 21.89 10.00 10.04
C PHE A 63 22.77 11.01 9.28
N ALA A 64 24.02 11.19 9.68
CA ALA A 64 24.96 12.06 8.97
C ALA A 64 25.32 11.56 7.56
N ASN A 65 25.41 10.25 7.37
CA ASN A 65 25.60 9.65 6.04
C ASN A 65 24.32 9.73 5.20
N ARG A 66 23.16 9.52 5.82
CA ARG A 66 21.85 9.60 5.17
C ARG A 66 21.54 11.02 4.69
N SER A 67 21.82 12.05 5.50
CA SER A 67 21.72 13.45 5.07
C SER A 67 22.66 13.78 3.90
N ALA A 68 23.76 13.05 3.72
CA ALA A 68 24.62 13.21 2.54
C ALA A 68 23.90 12.76 1.27
N ALA A 69 23.25 11.59 1.32
CA ALA A 69 22.47 11.09 0.20
C ALA A 69 21.28 12.00 -0.11
N LEU A 70 20.54 12.45 0.92
CA LEU A 70 19.42 13.38 0.78
C LEU A 70 19.83 14.70 0.13
N PHE A 71 21.00 15.23 0.50
CA PHE A 71 21.54 16.46 -0.09
C PHE A 71 21.78 16.32 -1.60
N HIS A 72 22.34 15.19 -2.05
CA HIS A 72 22.55 14.93 -3.48
C HIS A 72 21.26 14.60 -4.24
N LEU A 73 20.19 14.23 -3.52
CA LEU A 73 18.84 14.05 -4.05
C LEU A 73 18.00 15.33 -3.96
N GLU A 74 18.59 16.46 -3.56
CA GLU A 74 17.93 17.78 -3.45
C GLU A 74 16.75 17.83 -2.46
N HIS A 75 16.63 16.85 -1.56
CA HIS A 75 15.66 16.86 -0.47
C HIS A 75 16.18 17.67 0.72
N PHE A 76 16.32 18.98 0.54
CA PHE A 76 17.01 19.86 1.49
C PHE A 76 16.35 19.94 2.88
N GLU A 77 15.02 19.98 2.97
CA GLU A 77 14.33 20.01 4.28
C GLU A 77 14.54 18.71 5.07
N VAL A 78 14.34 17.55 4.44
CA VAL A 78 14.58 16.24 5.07
C VAL A 78 16.06 16.05 5.43
N CYS A 79 16.96 16.61 4.62
CA CYS A 79 18.38 16.65 4.92
C CYS A 79 18.66 17.41 6.24
N LEU A 80 18.02 18.58 6.46
CA LEU A 80 18.16 19.35 7.69
C LEU A 80 17.64 18.60 8.91
N GLU A 81 16.53 17.88 8.79
CA GLU A 81 16.01 17.02 9.87
C GLU A 81 17.02 15.94 10.28
N ASP A 82 17.63 15.25 9.31
CA ASP A 82 18.64 14.22 9.61
C ASP A 82 19.92 14.80 10.20
N ILE A 83 20.29 16.02 9.82
CA ILE A 83 21.39 16.75 10.48
C ILE A 83 21.04 16.98 11.95
N ALA A 84 19.84 17.49 12.24
CA ALA A 84 19.39 17.71 13.62
C ALA A 84 19.34 16.39 14.41
N ARG A 85 18.90 15.28 13.80
CA ARG A 85 18.93 13.94 14.41
C ARG A 85 20.36 13.47 14.70
N ALA A 86 21.31 13.71 13.80
CA ALA A 86 22.71 13.39 14.05
C ALA A 86 23.25 14.19 15.25
N GLU A 87 22.99 15.51 15.29
CA GLU A 87 23.40 16.38 16.40
C GLU A 87 22.81 15.91 17.74
N SER A 88 21.52 15.57 17.79
CA SER A 88 20.85 15.12 19.02
C SER A 88 21.32 13.77 19.55
N HIS A 89 21.91 12.92 18.70
CA HIS A 89 22.43 11.60 19.06
C HIS A 89 23.95 11.60 19.30
N GLY A 90 24.56 12.77 19.53
CA GLY A 90 25.98 12.86 19.91
C GLY A 90 26.95 12.66 18.74
N TYR A 91 26.66 13.25 17.58
CA TYR A 91 27.56 13.19 16.43
C TYR A 91 28.99 13.66 16.80
N PRO A 92 30.06 12.92 16.40
CA PRO A 92 31.41 13.22 16.84
C PRO A 92 31.86 14.65 16.51
N ASP A 93 32.30 15.41 17.51
CA ASP A 93 32.69 16.82 17.38
C ASP A 93 33.68 17.07 16.24
N ARG A 94 34.69 16.20 16.08
CA ARG A 94 35.70 16.26 15.01
C ARG A 94 35.11 16.18 13.59
N LEU A 95 33.92 15.61 13.44
CA LEU A 95 33.23 15.47 12.15
C LEU A 95 32.14 16.52 11.95
N LEU A 96 31.70 17.18 13.04
CA LEU A 96 30.57 18.10 13.04
C LEU A 96 30.69 19.26 12.03
N PRO A 97 31.88 19.89 11.81
CA PRO A 97 32.03 20.93 10.78
C PRO A 97 31.57 20.47 9.38
N LYS A 98 31.75 19.19 9.04
CA LYS A 98 31.34 18.63 7.75
C LYS A 98 29.82 18.66 7.57
N VAL A 99 29.08 18.32 8.63
CA VAL A 99 27.62 18.25 8.62
C VAL A 99 27.02 19.65 8.69
N LEU A 100 27.60 20.56 9.49
CA LEU A 100 27.16 21.96 9.57
C LEU A 100 27.40 22.74 8.26
N LEU A 101 28.48 22.45 7.52
CA LEU A 101 28.65 23.03 6.18
C LEU A 101 27.56 22.56 5.20
N ARG A 102 27.10 21.30 5.33
CA ARG A 102 25.94 20.81 4.56
C ARG A 102 24.66 21.51 4.99
N LYS A 103 24.45 21.72 6.29
CA LYS A 103 23.32 22.48 6.86
C LYS A 103 23.24 23.88 6.25
N ALA A 104 24.36 24.62 6.27
CA ALA A 104 24.43 25.95 5.67
C ALA A 104 24.13 25.94 4.17
N GLU A 105 24.65 24.95 3.43
CA GLU A 105 24.39 24.81 1.99
C GLU A 105 22.91 24.49 1.70
N CYS A 106 22.26 23.61 2.46
CA CYS A 106 20.82 23.37 2.37
C CYS A 106 20.01 24.66 2.60
N LEU A 107 20.34 25.42 3.66
CA LEU A 107 19.64 26.66 4.00
C LEU A 107 19.80 27.73 2.91
N LEU A 108 20.96 27.81 2.27
CA LEU A 108 21.17 28.66 1.09
C LEU A 108 20.32 28.22 -0.11
N CYS A 109 20.21 26.91 -0.37
CA CYS A 109 19.33 26.39 -1.42
C CYS A 109 17.86 26.71 -1.15
N LEU A 110 17.43 26.65 0.10
CA LEU A 110 16.07 26.97 0.54
C LEU A 110 15.78 28.48 0.70
N GLY A 111 16.78 29.35 0.47
CA GLY A 111 16.63 30.81 0.62
C GLY A 111 16.57 31.29 2.08
N ARG A 112 16.84 30.44 3.06
CA ARG A 112 16.87 30.76 4.50
C ARG A 112 18.21 31.39 4.88
N LEU A 113 18.47 32.59 4.37
CA LEU A 113 19.80 33.23 4.41
C LEU A 113 20.30 33.49 5.85
N GLN A 114 19.43 33.92 6.76
CA GLN A 114 19.81 34.19 8.15
C GLN A 114 20.26 32.91 8.87
N ASP A 115 19.47 31.84 8.77
CA ASP A 115 19.82 30.54 9.35
C ASP A 115 21.14 30.00 8.76
N ALA A 116 21.39 30.25 7.47
CA ALA A 116 22.63 29.87 6.81
C ALA A 116 23.83 30.65 7.38
N ALA A 117 23.68 31.96 7.60
CA ALA A 117 24.72 32.79 8.22
C ALA A 117 25.05 32.31 9.64
N ASP A 118 24.04 32.02 10.44
CA ASP A 118 24.19 31.51 11.81
C ASP A 118 24.93 30.17 11.80
N ALA A 119 24.55 29.25 10.91
CA ALA A 119 25.22 27.96 10.75
C ALA A 119 26.71 28.12 10.35
N LEU A 120 27.03 29.04 9.43
CA LEU A 120 28.41 29.31 9.02
C LEU A 120 29.26 29.92 10.16
N SER A 121 28.67 30.77 11.00
CA SER A 121 29.33 31.32 12.20
C SER A 121 29.69 30.22 13.21
N VAL A 122 28.78 29.27 13.43
CA VAL A 122 29.04 28.11 14.30
C VAL A 122 30.16 27.25 13.74
N VAL A 123 30.19 27.02 12.43
CA VAL A 123 31.29 26.28 11.76
C VAL A 123 32.63 26.98 11.96
N GLU A 124 32.68 28.29 11.73
CA GLU A 124 33.90 29.08 11.87
C GLU A 124 34.46 29.02 13.31
N SER A 125 33.58 29.15 14.30
CA SER A 125 33.93 29.03 15.71
C SER A 125 34.51 27.63 16.03
N LYS A 126 33.88 26.56 15.54
CA LYS A 126 34.36 25.18 15.76
C LYS A 126 35.68 24.88 15.05
N ILE A 127 35.87 25.36 13.82
CA ILE A 127 37.13 25.20 13.08
C ILE A 127 38.26 25.96 13.77
N HIS A 128 37.99 27.15 14.34
CA HIS A 128 38.99 27.93 15.06
C HIS A 128 39.45 27.26 16.37
N MET A 129 38.53 26.62 17.09
CA MET A 129 38.84 25.89 18.34
C MET A 129 39.71 24.64 18.13
N ASP A 130 39.61 23.99 16.96
CA ASP A 130 40.39 22.80 16.58
C ASP A 130 41.83 23.12 16.11
N GLY A 131 42.31 24.35 16.35
CA GLY A 131 43.48 25.03 15.77
C GLY A 131 44.89 24.39 15.95
N LEU A 132 45.01 23.08 16.13
CA LEU A 132 46.29 22.35 16.21
C LEU A 132 46.50 21.28 15.11
N MET A 133 45.67 21.22 14.07
CA MET A 133 45.80 20.20 13.01
C MET A 133 45.81 20.74 11.57
N THR A 134 46.98 20.81 10.94
CA THR A 134 47.19 21.10 9.50
C THR A 134 46.90 19.88 8.62
N SER A 135 45.73 19.25 8.75
CA SER A 135 45.36 18.10 7.92
C SER A 135 44.78 18.53 6.56
N PRO A 136 44.91 17.71 5.50
CA PRO A 136 44.26 17.96 4.19
C PRO A 136 42.73 18.13 4.28
N THR A 137 42.10 17.46 5.26
CA THR A 137 40.66 17.59 5.52
C THR A 137 40.30 18.98 6.07
N HIS A 138 41.13 19.54 6.97
CA HIS A 138 40.94 20.89 7.51
C HIS A 138 40.99 21.97 6.42
N GLN A 139 41.95 21.88 5.49
CA GLN A 139 42.04 22.81 4.35
C GLN A 139 40.81 22.73 3.42
N THR A 140 40.25 21.53 3.24
CA THR A 140 39.04 21.33 2.42
C THR A 140 37.82 21.98 3.06
N LEU A 141 37.68 21.89 4.38
CA LEU A 141 36.58 22.53 5.13
C LEU A 141 36.66 24.05 5.02
N LEU A 142 37.84 24.66 5.20
CA LEU A 142 38.05 26.11 5.07
C LEU A 142 37.72 26.63 3.67
N LYS A 143 38.14 25.92 2.61
CA LYS A 143 37.79 26.27 1.22
C LYS A 143 36.28 26.21 0.98
N LYS A 144 35.59 25.23 1.56
CA LYS A 144 34.14 25.13 1.44
C LYS A 144 33.43 26.23 2.23
N LEU A 145 33.90 26.56 3.44
CA LEU A 145 33.40 27.66 4.26
C LEU A 145 33.49 29.00 3.51
N SER A 146 34.66 29.33 2.94
CA SER A 146 34.85 30.58 2.21
C SER A 146 33.95 30.65 0.96
N HIS A 147 33.82 29.54 0.22
CA HIS A 147 32.92 29.44 -0.92
C HIS A 147 31.45 29.69 -0.55
N LEU A 148 30.97 29.09 0.54
CA LEU A 148 29.59 29.29 1.01
C LEU A 148 29.35 30.72 1.51
N LYS A 149 30.34 31.37 2.15
CA LYS A 149 30.25 32.80 2.52
C LYS A 149 30.14 33.71 1.30
N VAL A 150 30.88 33.41 0.22
CA VAL A 150 30.75 34.14 -1.04
C VAL A 150 29.35 33.96 -1.64
N LYS A 151 28.86 32.71 -1.71
CA LYS A 151 27.50 32.41 -2.19
C LYS A 151 26.40 33.10 -1.38
N LEU A 152 26.52 33.12 -0.05
CA LEU A 152 25.60 33.85 0.83
C LEU A 152 25.57 35.33 0.45
N HIS A 153 26.74 35.94 0.32
CA HIS A 153 26.85 37.35 0.00
C HIS A 153 26.39 37.69 -1.43
N GLU A 154 26.57 36.79 -2.39
CA GLU A 154 25.99 36.90 -3.73
C GLU A 154 24.45 36.89 -3.69
N LYS A 155 23.85 35.95 -2.93
CA LYS A 155 22.40 35.86 -2.76
C LYS A 155 21.80 37.05 -1.99
N GLU A 156 22.53 37.63 -1.04
CA GLU A 156 22.12 38.87 -0.34
C GLU A 156 22.08 40.08 -1.28
N ARG A 157 23.00 40.15 -2.25
CA ARG A 157 23.11 41.27 -3.20
C ARG A 157 22.10 41.18 -4.36
N CYS A 158 21.73 39.96 -4.76
CA CYS A 158 20.77 39.69 -5.82
C CYS A 158 19.67 38.77 -5.30
N PRO A 159 18.65 39.29 -4.58
CA PRO A 159 17.53 38.47 -4.17
C PRO A 159 16.81 37.96 -5.42
N GLU A 160 16.83 36.64 -5.62
CA GLU A 160 15.94 36.01 -6.58
C GLU A 160 14.49 36.35 -6.18
N PRO A 161 13.56 36.54 -7.15
CA PRO A 161 12.15 36.62 -6.81
C PRO A 161 11.83 35.39 -5.96
N ALA A 162 11.17 35.60 -4.82
CA ALA A 162 10.80 34.51 -3.93
C ALA A 162 10.24 33.38 -4.80
N GLN A 163 10.90 32.21 -4.81
CA GLN A 163 10.21 31.00 -5.18
C GLN A 163 9.04 30.96 -4.21
N GLU A 164 7.85 31.29 -4.69
CA GLU A 164 6.63 31.03 -3.96
C GLU A 164 6.80 29.60 -3.48
N ALA A 165 6.92 29.43 -2.17
CA ALA A 165 6.76 28.12 -1.55
C ALA A 165 5.52 27.58 -2.24
N ARG A 166 5.68 26.49 -3.02
CA ARG A 166 4.56 25.85 -3.71
C ARG A 166 3.54 25.61 -2.60
N GLY A 167 2.60 26.55 -2.50
CA GLY A 167 1.62 26.55 -1.45
C GLY A 167 0.94 25.23 -1.63
N ASP A 168 0.81 24.50 -0.52
CA ASP A 168 -0.11 23.38 -0.45
C ASP A 168 -1.40 23.87 -1.14
N MET A 169 -1.59 23.45 -2.39
CA MET A 169 -2.72 23.84 -3.21
C MET A 169 -3.84 23.13 -2.52
N GLN A 170 -4.39 23.81 -1.51
CA GLN A 170 -5.35 23.28 -0.58
C GLN A 170 -6.54 22.91 -1.45
N GLY A 171 -6.54 21.62 -1.81
CA GLY A 171 -7.37 21.12 -2.90
C GLY A 171 -8.78 21.50 -2.58
N LYS A 172 -9.50 22.08 -3.56
CA LYS A 172 -10.90 22.46 -3.41
C LYS A 172 -11.62 21.37 -2.64
N SER A 173 -11.92 21.65 -1.37
CA SER A 173 -12.52 20.66 -0.50
C SER A 173 -13.87 20.34 -1.10
N GLU A 174 -14.08 19.09 -1.50
CA GLU A 174 -15.37 18.66 -2.04
C GLU A 174 -16.45 19.02 -1.03
N ILE A 175 -17.49 19.71 -1.50
CA ILE A 175 -18.68 20.00 -0.71
C ILE A 175 -19.29 18.63 -0.39
N TRP A 176 -19.28 18.29 0.89
CA TRP A 176 -19.70 17.00 1.43
C TRP A 176 -20.62 17.27 2.62
N GLU A 177 -21.81 16.68 2.57
CA GLU A 177 -22.73 16.65 3.71
C GLU A 177 -22.64 15.26 4.33
N GLU A 178 -22.25 15.21 5.61
CA GLU A 178 -22.04 13.97 6.32
C GLU A 178 -23.37 13.41 6.83
N ASN A 179 -23.44 12.08 6.91
CA ASN A 179 -24.58 11.36 7.41
C ASN A 179 -24.63 11.37 8.94
N ASP A 180 -25.75 11.79 9.52
CA ASP A 180 -25.93 11.84 10.98
C ASP A 180 -25.91 10.45 11.65
N SER A 181 -26.21 9.38 10.89
CA SER A 181 -26.30 8.01 11.40
C SER A 181 -25.08 7.14 11.08
N ILE A 182 -24.25 7.54 10.12
CA ILE A 182 -23.09 6.75 9.68
C ILE A 182 -21.89 7.69 9.54
N SER A 183 -20.98 7.66 10.52
CA SER A 183 -19.80 8.54 10.48
C SER A 183 -18.92 8.23 9.27
N GLY A 184 -18.44 9.27 8.60
CA GLY A 184 -17.66 9.14 7.37
C GLY A 184 -18.47 8.79 6.12
N ALA A 185 -19.80 8.72 6.19
CA ALA A 185 -20.67 8.48 5.04
C ALA A 185 -21.40 9.74 4.56
N SER A 186 -21.78 9.77 3.28
CA SER A 186 -22.56 10.86 2.69
C SER A 186 -24.02 10.81 3.20
N SER A 187 -24.66 11.97 3.34
CA SER A 187 -26.12 12.09 3.59
C SER A 187 -26.97 11.37 2.53
N SER A 188 -26.38 11.11 1.35
CA SER A 188 -26.98 10.33 0.26
C SER A 188 -27.08 8.82 0.51
N LEU A 189 -26.64 8.31 1.67
CA LEU A 189 -26.64 6.90 2.03
C LEU A 189 -27.59 6.61 3.21
N SER A 190 -28.09 5.38 3.29
CA SER A 190 -28.78 4.89 4.48
C SER A 190 -28.37 3.45 4.79
N LEU A 191 -28.23 3.15 6.08
CA LEU A 191 -27.90 1.81 6.58
C LEU A 191 -29.18 1.03 6.83
N ASN A 192 -29.28 -0.13 6.17
CA ASN A 192 -30.40 -1.05 6.29
C ASN A 192 -29.94 -2.42 6.77
N PHE A 193 -30.90 -3.24 7.21
CA PHE A 193 -30.69 -4.63 7.59
C PHE A 193 -31.85 -5.50 7.10
N ASP A 194 -31.54 -6.64 6.48
CA ASP A 194 -32.49 -7.72 6.23
C ASP A 194 -31.80 -9.09 6.36
N THR A 195 -32.60 -10.17 6.40
CA THR A 195 -32.09 -11.52 6.66
C THR A 195 -31.31 -12.14 5.49
N GLU A 196 -31.50 -11.65 4.26
CA GLU A 196 -30.86 -12.19 3.07
C GLU A 196 -29.49 -11.54 2.84
N ARG A 197 -29.42 -10.21 2.99
CA ARG A 197 -28.23 -9.40 2.71
C ARG A 197 -27.46 -9.00 3.95
N GLY A 198 -28.04 -9.16 5.14
CA GLY A 198 -27.49 -8.62 6.37
C GLY A 198 -27.50 -7.09 6.37
N ARG A 199 -26.45 -6.50 6.97
CA ARG A 199 -26.24 -5.05 6.96
C ARG A 199 -25.79 -4.60 5.57
N HIS A 200 -26.42 -3.57 5.03
CA HIS A 200 -26.08 -3.06 3.71
C HIS A 200 -26.40 -1.58 3.58
N LEU A 201 -25.68 -0.90 2.68
CA LEU A 201 -25.90 0.51 2.37
C LEU A 201 -26.76 0.65 1.11
N VAL A 202 -27.74 1.55 1.15
CA VAL A 202 -28.56 1.92 -0.01
C VAL A 202 -28.51 3.43 -0.27
N ALA A 203 -28.73 3.81 -1.52
CA ALA A 203 -28.84 5.21 -1.91
C ALA A 203 -30.16 5.82 -1.39
N SER A 204 -30.09 6.88 -0.58
CA SER A 204 -31.27 7.61 -0.09
C SER A 204 -31.86 8.56 -1.14
N GLN A 205 -31.05 8.92 -2.14
CA GLN A 205 -31.38 9.77 -3.30
C GLN A 205 -30.59 9.32 -4.54
N ASP A 206 -30.85 9.93 -5.70
CA ASP A 206 -30.07 9.66 -6.91
C ASP A 206 -28.64 10.21 -6.75
N ILE A 207 -27.65 9.39 -7.07
CA ILE A 207 -26.22 9.69 -6.92
C ILE A 207 -25.56 9.70 -8.30
N MET A 208 -24.80 10.75 -8.55
CA MET A 208 -24.09 10.97 -9.80
C MET A 208 -22.69 10.32 -9.78
N PRO A 209 -22.15 9.89 -10.94
CA PRO A 209 -20.77 9.42 -11.05
C PRO A 209 -19.77 10.43 -10.46
N GLY A 210 -18.77 9.93 -9.75
CA GLY A 210 -17.70 10.71 -9.14
C GLY A 210 -18.02 11.29 -7.77
N GLN A 211 -19.29 11.29 -7.34
CA GLN A 211 -19.67 11.71 -6.00
C GLN A 211 -19.00 10.80 -4.96
N SER A 212 -18.39 11.42 -3.95
CA SER A 212 -17.87 10.70 -2.79
C SER A 212 -19.03 10.13 -1.99
N LEU A 213 -18.87 8.89 -1.52
CA LEU A 213 -19.89 8.14 -0.78
C LEU A 213 -19.46 7.80 0.64
N LEU A 214 -18.20 7.40 0.83
CA LEU A 214 -17.60 7.08 2.12
C LEU A 214 -16.16 7.60 2.18
N LYS A 215 -15.75 8.08 3.35
CA LYS A 215 -14.36 8.41 3.73
C LYS A 215 -14.11 7.85 5.13
N GLU A 216 -13.24 6.87 5.24
CA GLU A 216 -13.01 6.17 6.51
C GLU A 216 -11.51 5.96 6.74
N GLU A 217 -11.04 6.30 7.94
CA GLU A 217 -9.73 5.86 8.42
C GLU A 217 -9.83 4.43 8.95
N ALA A 218 -8.84 3.60 8.60
CA ALA A 218 -8.77 2.22 9.09
C ALA A 218 -8.82 2.20 10.63
N PHE A 219 -9.71 1.39 11.21
CA PHE A 219 -9.70 1.14 12.65
C PHE A 219 -8.36 0.54 13.08
N VAL A 220 -7.86 -0.39 12.27
CA VAL A 220 -6.53 -0.99 12.43
C VAL A 220 -5.94 -1.25 11.05
N SER A 221 -4.63 -1.07 10.92
CA SER A 221 -3.90 -1.50 9.74
C SER A 221 -2.55 -2.10 10.14
N VAL A 222 -2.09 -3.08 9.35
CA VAL A 222 -0.77 -3.71 9.48
C VAL A 222 -0.11 -3.80 8.11
N LEU A 223 1.09 -3.25 8.02
CA LEU A 223 1.93 -3.30 6.82
C LEU A 223 2.29 -4.76 6.48
N CYS A 224 2.06 -5.16 5.24
CA CYS A 224 2.44 -6.47 4.74
C CYS A 224 3.94 -6.47 4.39
N PRO A 225 4.74 -7.42 4.90
CA PRO A 225 6.18 -7.49 4.60
C PRO A 225 6.49 -7.73 3.11
N GLY A 226 5.55 -8.28 2.34
CA GLY A 226 5.67 -8.58 0.90
C GLY A 226 5.90 -10.07 0.63
N GLU A 227 6.17 -10.42 -0.63
CA GLU A 227 6.32 -11.82 -1.11
C GLU A 227 7.61 -12.51 -0.64
N SER A 228 8.48 -11.84 0.10
CA SER A 228 9.75 -12.41 0.56
C SER A 228 10.09 -11.91 1.96
N LEU A 229 9.75 -12.69 2.98
CA LEU A 229 10.42 -12.55 4.27
C LEU A 229 11.90 -12.95 4.06
N PRO A 230 12.87 -12.14 4.51
CA PRO A 230 14.27 -12.53 4.48
C PRO A 230 14.46 -13.66 5.50
N LEU A 231 14.34 -14.90 5.03
CA LEU A 231 14.66 -16.10 5.80
C LEU A 231 16.19 -16.22 5.89
N GLN A 232 16.72 -16.46 7.09
CA GLN A 232 18.16 -16.65 7.33
C GLN A 232 18.74 -17.97 6.76
N ASP A 233 18.26 -18.45 5.61
CA ASP A 233 18.76 -19.68 4.96
C ASP A 233 19.82 -19.39 3.87
N SER A 234 20.24 -18.14 3.69
CA SER A 234 21.18 -17.69 2.64
C SER A 234 22.63 -17.60 3.14
N GLU A 235 23.61 -17.87 2.26
CA GLU A 235 25.05 -17.81 2.52
C GLU A 235 25.57 -16.43 2.99
N THR A 236 24.79 -15.35 2.84
CA THR A 236 25.08 -14.02 3.42
C THR A 236 24.12 -13.71 4.56
N ALA A 237 24.65 -13.38 5.74
CA ALA A 237 23.86 -13.14 6.95
C ALA A 237 22.82 -11.99 6.85
N TRP A 238 22.99 -11.03 5.92
CA TRP A 238 22.11 -9.85 5.79
C TRP A 238 21.78 -9.50 4.34
N ASP A 239 20.51 -9.15 4.09
CA ASP A 239 19.95 -8.91 2.76
C ASP A 239 19.80 -7.42 2.43
N THR A 240 20.39 -7.00 1.31
CA THR A 240 20.31 -5.61 0.82
C THR A 240 18.99 -5.29 0.10
N ARG A 241 18.17 -6.29 -0.27
CA ARG A 241 16.88 -6.07 -0.95
C ARG A 241 15.95 -5.18 -0.16
N VAL A 242 15.33 -4.23 -0.85
CA VAL A 242 14.39 -3.27 -0.25
C VAL A 242 13.02 -3.93 -0.14
N THR A 243 12.43 -3.91 1.05
CA THR A 243 11.10 -4.46 1.34
C THR A 243 10.08 -3.36 1.60
N ASN A 244 8.78 -3.70 1.68
CA ASN A 244 7.76 -2.73 2.08
C ASN A 244 8.06 -2.13 3.47
N ALA A 245 8.64 -2.90 4.38
CA ALA A 245 9.06 -2.43 5.71
C ALA A 245 10.21 -1.40 5.67
N ASP A 246 10.91 -1.27 4.54
CA ASP A 246 11.93 -0.22 4.31
C ASP A 246 11.37 1.01 3.59
N LEU A 247 10.22 0.83 2.95
CA LEU A 247 9.61 1.82 2.05
C LEU A 247 8.45 2.57 2.68
N TYR A 248 7.78 2.03 3.69
CA TYR A 248 6.54 2.60 4.21
C TYR A 248 6.50 2.65 5.74
N CYS A 249 5.87 3.70 6.26
CA CYS A 249 5.65 3.90 7.68
C CYS A 249 4.75 2.78 8.24
N HIS A 250 5.16 2.17 9.35
CA HIS A 250 4.41 1.07 9.98
C HIS A 250 3.13 1.52 10.70
N ARG A 251 2.87 2.83 10.75
CA ARG A 251 1.70 3.46 11.37
C ARG A 251 0.74 4.05 10.34
N CYS A 252 1.20 5.03 9.55
CA CYS A 252 0.35 5.76 8.61
C CYS A 252 0.49 5.30 7.15
N LEU A 253 1.34 4.30 6.87
CA LEU A 253 1.61 3.78 5.52
C LEU A 253 2.16 4.81 4.51
N ARG A 254 2.54 6.02 4.96
CA ARG A 254 3.25 7.00 4.12
C ARG A 254 4.60 6.45 3.68
N GLN A 255 4.96 6.68 2.41
CA GLN A 255 6.28 6.30 1.90
C GLN A 255 7.39 7.03 2.66
N LEU A 256 8.42 6.29 3.04
CA LEU A 256 9.57 6.76 3.79
C LEU A 256 10.61 7.32 2.82
N LEU A 257 11.01 8.57 3.04
CA LEU A 257 12.24 9.12 2.46
C LEU A 257 13.41 8.94 3.45
N ALA A 258 13.20 9.35 4.69
CA ALA A 258 14.14 9.17 5.79
C ALA A 258 13.39 8.63 7.01
N SER A 259 13.63 7.37 7.38
CA SER A 259 12.88 6.72 8.45
C SER A 259 13.39 7.09 9.85
N VAL A 260 12.47 7.24 10.80
CA VAL A 260 12.75 7.15 12.24
C VAL A 260 12.65 5.66 12.63
N PRO A 261 13.74 5.01 13.06
CA PRO A 261 13.71 3.61 13.46
C PRO A 261 13.05 3.42 14.84
N CYS A 262 12.44 2.26 15.06
CA CYS A 262 11.96 1.89 16.39
C CYS A 262 13.11 1.87 17.41
N ARG A 263 12.79 2.20 18.66
CA ARG A 263 13.72 2.18 19.80
C ARG A 263 14.10 0.76 20.25
N GLY A 264 13.21 -0.23 20.05
CA GLY A 264 13.41 -1.61 20.53
C GLY A 264 13.80 -2.63 19.45
N CYS A 265 13.20 -2.56 18.26
CA CYS A 265 13.43 -3.53 17.17
C CYS A 265 14.08 -2.88 15.93
N SER A 266 14.61 -3.69 15.03
CA SER A 266 15.17 -3.26 13.74
C SER A 266 14.16 -3.24 12.60
N TYR A 267 12.98 -3.82 12.82
CA TYR A 267 11.94 -4.02 11.82
C TYR A 267 11.08 -2.76 11.60
N ALA A 268 10.46 -2.24 12.66
CA ALA A 268 9.51 -1.14 12.57
C ALA A 268 10.18 0.20 12.30
N LYS A 269 9.61 0.94 11.34
CA LYS A 269 10.11 2.22 10.83
C LYS A 269 8.96 3.21 10.64
N TYR A 270 9.20 4.48 10.94
CA TYR A 270 8.19 5.53 10.95
C TYR A 270 8.62 6.73 10.11
N CYS A 271 7.66 7.50 9.60
CA CYS A 271 7.95 8.70 8.81
C CYS A 271 8.33 9.92 9.65
N SER A 272 7.94 9.93 10.93
CA SER A 272 8.22 11.02 11.87
C SER A 272 8.36 10.47 13.29
N GLN A 273 8.87 11.31 14.20
CA GLN A 273 8.92 11.00 15.62
C GLN A 273 7.51 10.82 16.20
N ASP A 274 6.56 11.69 15.81
CA ASP A 274 5.15 11.58 16.21
C ASP A 274 4.54 10.23 15.84
N CYS A 275 4.77 9.74 14.61
CA CYS A 275 4.28 8.43 14.20
C CYS A 275 4.92 7.29 15.01
N ALA A 276 6.19 7.44 15.42
CA ALA A 276 6.88 6.45 16.25
C ALA A 276 6.32 6.44 17.68
N ASP A 277 6.09 7.60 18.28
CA ASP A 277 5.58 7.71 19.64
C ASP A 277 4.11 7.30 19.74
N MET A 278 3.25 7.75 18.82
CA MET A 278 1.85 7.30 18.77
C MET A 278 1.74 5.77 18.61
N ALA A 279 2.54 5.19 17.71
CA ALA A 279 2.55 3.74 17.54
C ALA A 279 3.03 3.03 18.80
N TRP A 280 4.08 3.55 19.44
CA TRP A 280 4.64 2.98 20.66
C TRP A 280 3.62 2.97 21.80
N GLU A 281 2.94 4.10 22.02
CA GLU A 281 1.94 4.27 23.08
C GLU A 281 0.72 3.38 22.88
N GLN A 282 0.25 3.25 21.63
CA GLN A 282 -1.01 2.56 21.34
C GLN A 282 -0.90 1.03 21.20
N TYR A 283 0.20 0.52 20.63
CA TYR A 283 0.29 -0.92 20.34
C TYR A 283 1.72 -1.46 20.24
N HIS A 284 2.64 -0.70 19.63
CA HIS A 284 3.93 -1.26 19.23
C HIS A 284 4.83 -1.58 20.43
N ARG A 285 4.69 -0.90 21.57
CA ARG A 285 5.41 -1.27 22.79
C ARG A 285 5.18 -2.74 23.16
N THR A 286 3.94 -3.21 23.05
CA THR A 286 3.55 -4.59 23.33
C THR A 286 3.95 -5.53 22.19
N GLU A 287 3.87 -5.07 20.94
CA GLU A 287 4.25 -5.89 19.77
C GLU A 287 5.76 -6.03 19.57
N CYS A 288 6.57 -5.11 20.10
CA CYS A 288 7.98 -4.94 19.72
C CYS A 288 8.82 -6.20 19.96
N SER A 289 8.65 -6.87 21.09
CA SER A 289 9.35 -8.12 21.42
C SER A 289 8.75 -9.35 20.73
N LEU A 290 7.51 -9.24 20.24
CA LEU A 290 6.79 -10.30 19.54
C LEU A 290 7.04 -10.28 18.03
N GLY A 291 7.85 -9.35 17.51
CA GLY A 291 7.99 -9.10 16.08
C GLY A 291 8.30 -10.35 15.25
N ALA A 292 9.22 -11.21 15.71
CA ALA A 292 9.54 -12.47 15.03
C ALA A 292 8.33 -13.41 14.96
N LEU A 293 7.66 -13.62 16.10
CA LEU A 293 6.46 -14.46 16.19
C LEU A 293 5.32 -13.94 15.30
N LEU A 294 5.06 -12.64 15.31
CA LEU A 294 4.01 -12.01 14.51
C LEU A 294 4.28 -12.14 13.00
N LEU A 295 5.53 -11.98 12.58
CA LEU A 295 5.93 -12.19 11.19
C LEU A 295 5.80 -13.65 10.76
N THR A 296 6.13 -14.58 11.65
CA THR A 296 6.00 -16.03 11.40
C THR A 296 4.54 -16.48 11.32
N LEU A 297 3.67 -16.01 12.22
CA LEU A 297 2.24 -16.34 12.23
C LEU A 297 1.45 -15.61 11.13
N GLY A 298 2.00 -14.52 10.59
CA GLY A 298 1.46 -13.79 9.46
C GLY A 298 0.54 -12.64 9.84
N VAL A 299 0.17 -11.87 8.81
CA VAL A 299 -0.48 -10.56 8.98
C VAL A 299 -1.84 -10.63 9.67
N PHE A 300 -2.58 -11.74 9.56
CA PHE A 300 -3.89 -11.85 10.22
C PHE A 300 -3.78 -11.90 11.74
N CYS A 301 -2.82 -12.67 12.27
CA CYS A 301 -2.58 -12.71 13.71
C CYS A 301 -2.09 -11.35 14.24
N HIS A 302 -1.27 -10.63 13.44
CA HIS A 302 -0.83 -9.29 13.79
C HIS A 302 -1.99 -8.29 13.80
N VAL A 303 -2.85 -8.29 12.78
CA VAL A 303 -4.04 -7.41 12.76
C VAL A 303 -4.94 -7.73 13.95
N ALA A 304 -5.19 -8.99 14.27
CA ALA A 304 -6.01 -9.38 15.42
C ALA A 304 -5.45 -8.89 16.76
N LEU A 305 -4.14 -9.08 17.01
CA LEU A 305 -3.48 -8.55 18.21
C LEU A 305 -3.59 -7.02 18.27
N ARG A 306 -3.28 -6.33 17.17
CA ARG A 306 -3.34 -4.87 17.15
C ARG A 306 -4.76 -4.34 17.35
N THR A 307 -5.77 -5.07 16.87
CA THR A 307 -7.19 -4.73 17.06
C THR A 307 -7.54 -4.70 18.54
N VAL A 308 -7.16 -5.73 19.30
CA VAL A 308 -7.47 -5.78 20.75
C VAL A 308 -6.67 -4.76 21.55
N LEU A 309 -5.43 -4.46 21.15
CA LEU A 309 -4.62 -3.41 21.79
C LEU A 309 -5.22 -2.01 21.58
N LEU A 310 -5.62 -1.70 20.35
CA LEU A 310 -6.27 -0.42 20.03
C LEU A 310 -7.64 -0.25 20.70
N ALA A 311 -8.39 -1.34 20.83
CA ALA A 311 -9.67 -1.34 21.54
C ALA A 311 -9.51 -1.08 23.05
N GLY A 312 -8.42 -1.61 23.63
CA GLY A 312 -8.18 -1.60 25.07
C GLY A 312 -9.00 -2.66 25.81
N PHE A 313 -8.41 -3.21 26.89
CA PHE A 313 -8.97 -4.38 27.57
C PHE A 313 -10.39 -4.18 28.12
N ALA A 314 -10.71 -3.01 28.67
CA ALA A 314 -12.03 -2.76 29.25
C ALA A 314 -13.16 -2.95 28.23
N GLU A 315 -12.97 -2.47 27.01
CA GLU A 315 -13.95 -2.56 25.94
C GLU A 315 -13.99 -3.97 25.34
N VAL A 316 -12.82 -4.63 25.19
CA VAL A 316 -12.73 -6.04 24.81
C VAL A 316 -13.51 -6.92 25.79
N ASN A 317 -13.26 -6.76 27.10
CA ASN A 317 -13.92 -7.55 28.13
C ASN A 317 -15.43 -7.35 28.13
N ARG A 318 -15.90 -6.09 28.02
CA ARG A 318 -17.32 -5.75 27.94
C ARG A 318 -18.04 -6.51 26.82
N LEU A 319 -17.46 -6.51 25.61
CA LEU A 319 -18.10 -7.16 24.45
C LEU A 319 -17.99 -8.69 24.47
N VAL A 320 -16.89 -9.25 24.98
CA VAL A 320 -16.76 -10.70 25.17
C VAL A 320 -17.77 -11.21 26.20
N GLU A 321 -17.88 -10.58 27.37
CA GLU A 321 -18.86 -10.94 28.40
C GLU A 321 -20.31 -10.82 27.90
N TRP A 322 -20.60 -9.77 27.12
CA TRP A 322 -21.89 -9.59 26.47
C TRP A 322 -22.21 -10.76 25.53
N SER A 323 -21.23 -11.23 24.76
CA SER A 323 -21.40 -12.35 23.84
C SER A 323 -21.73 -13.67 24.55
N HIS A 324 -21.22 -13.90 25.76
CA HIS A 324 -21.56 -15.07 26.58
C HIS A 324 -22.96 -14.99 27.20
N SER A 325 -23.41 -13.78 27.49
CA SER A 325 -24.69 -13.54 28.17
C SER A 325 -25.91 -13.71 27.27
N GLY A 326 -25.73 -13.62 25.94
CA GLY A 326 -26.77 -13.82 24.94
C GLY A 326 -27.24 -15.27 24.72
N ASP A 327 -26.59 -16.25 25.37
CA ASP A 327 -26.79 -17.70 25.14
C ASP A 327 -27.65 -18.41 26.21
N LYS A 328 -28.29 -17.66 27.12
CA LYS A 328 -29.06 -18.23 28.25
C LYS A 328 -30.57 -18.05 28.10
N ASP A 329 -31.22 -18.88 27.29
CA ASP A 329 -32.63 -19.27 27.49
C ASP A 329 -32.75 -20.82 27.54
N PRO A 330 -32.96 -21.44 28.72
CA PRO A 330 -32.89 -22.90 28.91
C PRO A 330 -34.03 -23.69 28.24
N HIS A 331 -35.02 -23.05 27.62
CA HIS A 331 -36.22 -23.71 27.11
C HIS A 331 -36.35 -23.76 25.57
N ASN A 332 -35.38 -23.23 24.80
CA ASN A 332 -35.41 -23.34 23.34
C ASN A 332 -34.01 -23.26 22.69
N PRO A 333 -33.37 -24.39 22.33
CA PRO A 333 -32.03 -24.41 21.73
C PRO A 333 -31.94 -23.80 20.32
N LYS A 334 -33.07 -23.35 19.75
CA LYS A 334 -33.14 -22.63 18.47
C LYS A 334 -33.34 -21.12 18.62
N ALA A 335 -33.35 -20.60 19.85
CA ALA A 335 -33.51 -19.19 20.16
C ALA A 335 -32.21 -18.53 20.69
N GLY A 336 -31.05 -19.03 20.27
CA GLY A 336 -29.77 -18.36 20.49
C GLY A 336 -29.68 -17.10 19.63
N CYS A 337 -29.48 -15.96 20.27
CA CYS A 337 -29.59 -14.60 19.75
C CYS A 337 -31.03 -14.03 19.73
N LYS A 338 -31.42 -13.32 20.80
CA LYS A 338 -32.58 -12.40 20.82
C LYS A 338 -32.43 -11.17 19.90
N CYS A 339 -31.63 -11.25 18.82
CA CYS A 339 -31.52 -10.19 17.83
C CYS A 339 -31.00 -10.71 16.47
N LEU A 340 -31.62 -11.73 15.87
CA LEU A 340 -31.35 -12.09 14.47
C LEU A 340 -32.58 -12.56 13.66
N SER A 341 -33.77 -12.70 14.26
CA SER A 341 -34.96 -13.22 13.58
C SER A 341 -36.16 -12.28 13.52
N GLU A 342 -36.07 -11.08 14.10
CA GLU A 342 -37.11 -10.06 13.96
C GLU A 342 -36.52 -8.93 13.13
N THR A 343 -37.14 -8.64 11.98
CA THR A 343 -36.97 -7.36 11.28
C THR A 343 -37.06 -6.24 12.32
N PRO A 344 -36.14 -5.26 12.34
CA PRO A 344 -36.28 -4.09 13.21
C PRO A 344 -37.70 -3.53 13.09
N GLU A 345 -38.35 -3.24 14.22
CA GLU A 345 -39.72 -2.73 14.18
C GLU A 345 -39.80 -1.52 13.21
N PRO A 346 -40.80 -1.47 12.32
CA PRO A 346 -40.94 -0.37 11.38
C PRO A 346 -41.17 0.94 12.15
N GLY A 347 -40.09 1.69 12.38
CA GLY A 347 -40.06 2.91 13.20
C GLY A 347 -38.85 3.05 14.13
N ALA A 348 -38.03 2.01 14.35
CA ALA A 348 -36.89 2.05 15.28
C ALA A 348 -35.60 2.69 14.72
N GLY A 349 -35.57 3.07 13.43
CA GLY A 349 -34.37 3.61 12.78
C GLY A 349 -33.24 2.58 12.70
N THR A 350 -31.98 3.05 12.75
CA THR A 350 -30.77 2.19 12.82
C THR A 350 -30.56 1.53 14.18
N ARG A 351 -31.40 1.85 15.17
CA ARG A 351 -31.30 1.36 16.54
C ARG A 351 -31.59 -0.15 16.57
N GLY A 352 -30.61 -0.93 17.02
CA GLY A 352 -30.68 -2.40 17.04
C GLY A 352 -29.93 -3.09 15.90
N ILE A 353 -29.41 -2.36 14.91
CA ILE A 353 -28.50 -2.94 13.91
C ILE A 353 -27.15 -3.25 14.58
N PRO A 354 -26.65 -4.51 14.49
CA PRO A 354 -25.40 -4.91 15.14
C PRO A 354 -24.21 -4.02 14.74
N GLY A 355 -23.51 -3.47 15.72
CA GLY A 355 -22.38 -2.56 15.52
C GLY A 355 -22.72 -1.06 15.63
N CYS A 356 -24.01 -0.69 15.64
CA CYS A 356 -24.42 0.66 16.03
C CYS A 356 -24.24 0.85 17.54
N ASP A 357 -23.95 2.07 17.97
CA ASP A 357 -23.89 2.46 19.37
C ASP A 357 -25.31 2.63 19.99
N ASP A 358 -25.36 3.04 21.27
CA ASP A 358 -26.62 3.23 22.01
C ASP A 358 -27.50 4.37 21.45
N SER A 359 -26.90 5.28 20.67
CA SER A 359 -27.57 6.35 19.96
C SER A 359 -28.08 5.92 18.59
N GLY A 360 -27.70 4.73 18.11
CA GLY A 360 -28.02 4.20 16.79
C GLY A 360 -27.05 4.66 15.70
N GLN A 361 -25.91 5.26 16.04
CA GLN A 361 -24.88 5.65 15.08
C GLN A 361 -23.95 4.48 14.77
N TYR A 362 -23.64 4.28 13.49
CA TYR A 362 -22.63 3.35 13.02
C TYR A 362 -21.35 4.10 12.66
N HIS A 363 -20.25 3.78 13.31
CA HIS A 363 -18.97 4.47 13.09
C HIS A 363 -17.80 3.50 13.23
N SER A 364 -16.61 3.93 12.80
CA SER A 364 -15.38 3.14 12.93
C SER A 364 -14.99 2.98 14.40
N SER A 365 -15.52 1.94 15.05
CA SER A 365 -15.36 1.64 16.46
C SER A 365 -15.06 0.16 16.69
N TYR A 366 -14.56 -0.18 17.88
CA TYR A 366 -14.38 -1.57 18.24
C TYR A 366 -15.70 -2.33 18.30
N GLN A 367 -16.80 -1.69 18.73
CA GLN A 367 -18.14 -2.27 18.67
C GLN A 367 -18.53 -2.65 17.24
N ALA A 368 -18.27 -1.80 16.25
CA ALA A 368 -18.52 -2.12 14.85
C ALA A 368 -17.63 -3.29 14.36
N VAL A 369 -16.32 -3.26 14.67
CA VAL A 369 -15.37 -4.36 14.34
C VAL A 369 -15.81 -5.69 14.96
N PHE A 370 -16.17 -5.69 16.24
CA PHE A 370 -16.56 -6.90 16.97
C PHE A 370 -17.81 -7.54 16.35
N HIS A 371 -18.72 -6.74 15.79
CA HIS A 371 -19.93 -7.21 15.14
C HIS A 371 -19.75 -7.54 13.64
N LEU A 372 -18.55 -7.39 13.05
CA LEU A 372 -18.27 -7.91 11.71
C LEU A 372 -18.45 -9.43 11.66
N LEU A 373 -18.82 -10.00 10.51
CA LEU A 373 -19.23 -11.41 10.42
C LEU A 373 -18.02 -12.34 10.43
N PRO A 374 -17.86 -13.23 11.43
CA PRO A 374 -16.76 -14.21 11.45
C PRO A 374 -17.05 -15.47 10.64
N HIS A 375 -18.33 -15.77 10.36
CA HIS A 375 -18.78 -17.05 9.79
C HIS A 375 -18.22 -18.27 10.53
N THR A 376 -18.07 -18.19 11.86
CA THR A 376 -17.40 -19.20 12.70
C THR A 376 -17.88 -20.62 12.39
N GLU A 377 -19.17 -20.84 12.19
CA GLU A 377 -19.74 -22.17 11.91
C GLU A 377 -19.31 -22.76 10.55
N GLN A 378 -18.92 -21.94 9.59
CA GLN A 378 -18.59 -22.39 8.22
C GLN A 378 -17.10 -22.66 8.01
N HIS A 379 -16.24 -22.26 8.95
CA HIS A 379 -14.81 -22.58 8.91
C HIS A 379 -14.57 -24.06 9.21
N SER A 380 -13.54 -24.66 8.59
CA SER A 380 -13.17 -26.05 8.87
C SER A 380 -12.57 -26.19 10.29
N PRO A 381 -12.70 -27.38 10.93
CA PRO A 381 -12.07 -27.63 12.23
C PRO A 381 -10.56 -27.39 12.23
N GLU A 382 -9.87 -27.74 11.15
CA GLU A 382 -8.42 -27.57 10.99
C GLU A 382 -8.05 -26.08 10.96
N HIS A 383 -8.82 -25.27 10.23
CA HIS A 383 -8.58 -23.82 10.19
C HIS A 383 -8.79 -23.19 11.57
N LYS A 384 -9.90 -23.51 12.26
CA LYS A 384 -10.16 -23.01 13.63
C LYS A 384 -9.05 -23.41 14.60
N PHE A 385 -8.57 -24.66 14.51
CA PHE A 385 -7.47 -25.15 15.35
C PHE A 385 -6.18 -24.38 15.11
N LEU A 386 -5.80 -24.14 13.85
CA LEU A 386 -4.61 -23.35 13.51
C LEU A 386 -4.71 -21.90 14.00
N CYS A 387 -5.88 -21.27 13.85
CA CYS A 387 -6.13 -19.92 14.38
C CYS A 387 -6.00 -19.90 15.91
N MET A 388 -6.60 -20.86 16.61
CA MET A 388 -6.52 -20.97 18.07
C MET A 388 -5.07 -21.18 18.53
N LEU A 389 -4.33 -22.11 17.90
CA LEU A 389 -2.93 -22.37 18.22
C LEU A 389 -2.08 -21.10 18.08
N SER A 390 -2.29 -20.34 17.01
CA SER A 390 -1.57 -19.08 16.73
C SER A 390 -1.87 -18.02 17.80
N VAL A 391 -3.13 -17.87 18.19
CA VAL A 391 -3.55 -16.91 19.21
C VAL A 391 -3.01 -17.30 20.59
N VAL A 392 -3.11 -18.58 20.96
CA VAL A 392 -2.58 -19.08 22.25
C VAL A 392 -1.07 -18.87 22.33
N ALA A 393 -0.33 -19.10 21.25
CA ALA A 393 1.12 -18.84 21.20
C ALA A 393 1.45 -17.36 21.49
N ILE A 394 0.68 -16.42 20.92
CA ILE A 394 0.85 -14.99 21.20
C ILE A 394 0.54 -14.68 22.67
N CYS A 395 -0.57 -15.18 23.20
CA CYS A 395 -0.96 -14.93 24.60
C CYS A 395 0.04 -15.52 25.61
N LYS A 396 0.59 -16.71 25.35
CA LYS A 396 1.67 -17.27 26.16
C LYS A 396 2.91 -16.38 26.14
N GLN A 397 3.35 -15.95 24.95
CA GLN A 397 4.51 -15.09 24.81
C GLN A 397 4.31 -13.72 25.50
N LEU A 398 3.09 -13.17 25.48
CA LEU A 398 2.73 -11.96 26.24
C LEU A 398 2.87 -12.18 27.76
N GLN A 399 2.42 -13.34 28.26
CA GLN A 399 2.52 -13.71 29.67
C GLN A 399 3.99 -13.86 30.09
N GLU A 400 4.79 -14.59 29.32
CA GLU A 400 6.22 -14.83 29.57
C GLU A 400 7.06 -13.55 29.48
N ALA A 401 6.74 -12.66 28.54
CA ALA A 401 7.40 -11.36 28.40
C ALA A 401 7.00 -10.36 29.50
N GLY A 402 6.05 -10.72 30.39
CA GLY A 402 5.54 -9.82 31.42
C GLY A 402 4.71 -8.65 30.87
N LEU A 403 4.21 -8.78 29.63
CA LEU A 403 3.48 -7.72 28.92
C LEU A 403 1.97 -7.75 29.17
N HIS A 404 1.47 -8.69 29.99
CA HIS A 404 0.06 -8.77 30.35
C HIS A 404 -0.46 -7.43 30.91
N ALA A 405 0.28 -6.77 31.81
CA ALA A 405 -0.13 -5.47 32.39
C ALA A 405 -0.28 -4.35 31.34
N ALA A 406 0.55 -4.37 30.29
CA ALA A 406 0.45 -3.44 29.17
C ALA A 406 -0.82 -3.68 28.33
N VAL A 407 -1.23 -4.94 28.17
CA VAL A 407 -2.51 -5.29 27.50
C VAL A 407 -3.71 -4.79 28.33
N LEU A 408 -3.61 -4.85 29.67
CA LEU A 408 -4.68 -4.42 30.57
C LEU A 408 -4.76 -2.90 30.78
N ASN A 409 -3.88 -2.12 30.14
CA ASN A 409 -3.75 -0.67 30.33
C ASN A 409 -3.50 -0.27 31.81
N GLN A 410 -2.81 -1.12 32.58
CA GLN A 410 -2.58 -0.90 34.03
C GLN A 410 -1.27 -0.18 34.37
N GLU A 411 -0.49 0.25 33.39
CA GLU A 411 0.78 0.94 33.63
C GLU A 411 0.63 2.48 33.61
N SER A 412 1.05 3.14 34.68
CA SER A 412 1.42 4.55 34.64
C SER A 412 2.71 4.70 33.83
N SER A 413 2.74 5.68 32.92
CA SER A 413 3.97 6.15 32.26
C SER A 413 5.09 6.31 33.30
N GLU A 414 6.30 5.87 32.97
CA GLU A 414 7.52 5.90 33.82
C GLU A 414 7.76 4.71 34.78
N GLN A 415 7.83 3.48 34.26
CA GLN A 415 8.82 2.50 34.76
C GLN A 415 8.96 1.29 33.82
N TRP A 416 10.18 1.08 33.31
CA TRP A 416 10.58 -0.17 32.68
C TRP A 416 10.40 -1.32 33.68
N PRO A 417 9.66 -2.41 33.38
CA PRO A 417 9.62 -3.54 34.29
C PRO A 417 11.02 -4.15 34.33
N LYS A 418 11.73 -3.98 35.45
CA LYS A 418 12.83 -4.89 35.78
C LYS A 418 12.20 -6.28 35.87
N THR A 419 12.75 -7.21 35.11
CA THR A 419 12.44 -8.64 35.17
C THR A 419 12.47 -9.09 36.63
N LYS A 420 11.31 -9.13 37.28
CA LYS A 420 11.14 -9.88 38.51
C LYS A 420 11.06 -11.32 38.06
N THR A 421 12.17 -12.04 38.21
CA THR A 421 12.18 -13.50 38.31
C THR A 421 11.32 -13.88 39.50
N SER A 422 10.02 -14.03 39.27
CA SER A 422 9.11 -14.71 40.18
C SER A 422 8.80 -16.05 39.54
N GLU A 423 9.48 -17.06 40.06
CA GLU A 423 9.25 -18.48 39.78
C GLU A 423 7.81 -18.85 40.18
N GLN A 424 6.92 -18.91 39.18
CA GLN A 424 5.69 -19.72 39.17
C GLN A 424 5.10 -19.65 37.76
N THR A 425 5.66 -20.44 36.84
CA THR A 425 5.09 -20.66 35.51
C THR A 425 3.90 -21.62 35.63
N SER A 426 2.68 -21.12 35.81
CA SER A 426 1.53 -21.93 35.43
C SER A 426 1.44 -21.96 33.91
N ASP A 427 1.36 -23.14 33.30
CA ASP A 427 1.13 -23.31 31.86
C ASP A 427 -0.20 -22.68 31.40
N GLU A 428 -1.11 -22.40 32.34
CA GLU A 428 -2.41 -21.83 32.08
C GLU A 428 -2.35 -20.30 31.91
N LEU A 429 -3.07 -19.79 30.91
CA LEU A 429 -3.25 -18.36 30.68
C LEU A 429 -4.06 -17.72 31.81
N SER A 430 -3.70 -16.50 32.20
CA SER A 430 -4.52 -15.67 33.11
C SER A 430 -5.96 -15.48 32.56
N PRO A 431 -6.97 -15.29 33.43
CA PRO A 431 -8.35 -15.04 33.01
C PRO A 431 -8.48 -13.90 31.99
N GLU A 432 -7.74 -12.82 32.18
CA GLU A 432 -7.75 -11.67 31.30
C GLU A 432 -7.14 -12.00 29.94
N LEU A 433 -6.04 -12.77 29.89
CA LEU A 433 -5.47 -13.22 28.63
C LEU A 433 -6.35 -14.25 27.92
N LYS A 434 -7.20 -15.00 28.63
CA LYS A 434 -8.23 -15.86 28.00
C LYS A 434 -9.28 -15.01 27.29
N THR A 435 -9.76 -13.93 27.89
CA THR A 435 -10.68 -12.96 27.25
C THR A 435 -10.04 -12.34 26.01
N VAL A 436 -8.78 -11.92 26.11
CA VAL A 436 -8.01 -11.38 24.97
C VAL A 436 -7.85 -12.43 23.87
N ALA A 437 -7.52 -13.67 24.22
CA ALA A 437 -7.40 -14.77 23.26
C ALA A 437 -8.72 -15.04 22.53
N GLU A 438 -9.84 -15.02 23.24
CA GLU A 438 -11.16 -15.20 22.63
C GLU A 438 -11.48 -14.10 21.62
N ALA A 439 -11.26 -12.84 21.99
CA ALA A 439 -11.44 -11.71 21.09
C ALA A 439 -10.50 -11.79 19.88
N MET A 440 -9.22 -12.10 20.10
CA MET A 440 -8.25 -12.27 19.02
C MET A 440 -8.65 -13.39 18.05
N LEU A 441 -9.09 -14.54 18.56
CA LEU A 441 -9.55 -15.66 17.74
C LEU A 441 -10.74 -15.24 16.87
N ARG A 442 -11.72 -14.53 17.46
CA ARG A 442 -12.82 -13.95 16.72
C ARG A 442 -12.32 -13.06 15.58
N HIS A 443 -11.39 -12.15 15.86
CA HIS A 443 -10.85 -11.26 14.84
C HIS A 443 -10.06 -11.98 13.74
N VAL A 444 -9.25 -12.99 14.08
CA VAL A 444 -8.56 -13.81 13.06
C VAL A 444 -9.56 -14.45 12.10
N LEU A 445 -10.67 -14.99 12.62
CA LEU A 445 -11.72 -15.60 11.80
C LEU A 445 -12.52 -14.55 10.98
N GLN A 446 -12.71 -13.34 11.51
CA GLN A 446 -13.35 -12.23 10.79
C GLN A 446 -12.51 -11.73 9.60
N LEU A 447 -11.18 -11.81 9.68
CA LEU A 447 -10.29 -11.23 8.66
C LEU A 447 -10.46 -11.89 7.29
N GLN A 448 -10.83 -13.18 7.22
CA GLN A 448 -11.09 -13.83 5.94
C GLN A 448 -12.21 -13.13 5.14
N CYS A 449 -13.24 -12.63 5.83
CA CYS A 449 -14.42 -12.06 5.18
C CYS A 449 -14.44 -10.52 5.18
N ASN A 450 -13.78 -9.87 6.14
CA ASN A 450 -13.93 -8.43 6.37
C ASN A 450 -12.62 -7.64 6.25
N ALA A 451 -11.46 -8.30 6.09
CA ALA A 451 -10.21 -7.58 5.93
C ALA A 451 -10.14 -6.92 4.55
N GLN A 452 -9.73 -5.65 4.52
CA GLN A 452 -9.43 -4.95 3.28
C GLN A 452 -7.92 -4.96 3.02
N ALA A 453 -7.55 -5.25 1.79
CA ALA A 453 -6.19 -5.01 1.30
C ALA A 453 -6.06 -3.52 0.92
N ILE A 454 -5.24 -2.77 1.65
CA ILE A 454 -4.84 -1.42 1.26
C ILE A 454 -3.84 -1.57 0.12
N THR A 455 -4.18 -1.04 -1.05
CA THR A 455 -3.35 -1.10 -2.24
C THR A 455 -2.70 0.25 -2.54
N VAL A 456 -1.46 0.21 -3.00
CA VAL A 456 -0.75 1.39 -3.50
C VAL A 456 -0.22 1.13 -4.91
N MET A 457 -0.12 2.19 -5.69
CA MET A 457 0.47 2.14 -7.03
C MET A 457 2.00 2.18 -6.90
N GLN A 458 2.66 1.05 -7.09
CA GLN A 458 4.13 0.95 -7.04
C GLN A 458 4.73 1.09 -8.44
N GLU A 459 5.75 1.93 -8.56
CA GLU A 459 6.46 2.17 -9.82
C GLU A 459 7.38 1.00 -10.20
N LEU A 460 7.30 0.55 -11.46
CA LEU A 460 8.23 -0.40 -12.07
C LEU A 460 9.30 0.36 -12.86
N GLY A 461 10.50 0.50 -12.29
CA GLY A 461 11.69 1.00 -13.00
C GLY A 461 12.51 2.02 -12.21
N PRO A 462 13.63 2.52 -12.78
CA PRO A 462 14.32 3.69 -12.24
C PRO A 462 13.38 4.90 -12.37
N GLY A 463 13.14 5.63 -11.28
CA GLY A 463 12.21 6.76 -11.18
C GLY A 463 12.51 7.99 -12.05
N ASP A 464 13.42 7.86 -13.03
CA ASP A 464 13.78 8.89 -14.02
C ASP A 464 13.20 8.57 -15.42
N GLY A 465 12.29 7.60 -15.52
CA GLY A 465 11.68 7.18 -16.80
C GLY A 465 10.66 8.18 -17.33
N ALA A 466 10.66 8.44 -18.65
CA ALA A 466 9.71 9.35 -19.30
C ALA A 466 8.24 8.89 -19.28
N VAL A 467 7.99 7.61 -18.95
CA VAL A 467 6.67 7.02 -18.75
C VAL A 467 6.73 6.15 -17.51
N VAL A 468 5.87 6.43 -16.55
CA VAL A 468 5.86 5.74 -15.27
C VAL A 468 4.89 4.57 -15.33
N ASN A 469 5.41 3.33 -15.32
CA ASN A 469 4.55 2.15 -15.20
C ASN A 469 4.27 1.88 -13.73
N LYS A 470 3.00 1.88 -13.33
CA LYS A 470 2.59 1.64 -11.93
C LYS A 470 1.71 0.40 -11.84
N LYS A 471 2.03 -0.50 -10.92
CA LYS A 471 1.19 -1.67 -10.62
C LYS A 471 0.57 -1.54 -9.22
N PRO A 472 -0.72 -1.86 -9.03
CA PRO A 472 -1.29 -1.95 -7.70
C PRO A 472 -0.64 -3.13 -6.95
N VAL A 473 -0.11 -2.85 -5.76
CA VAL A 473 0.43 -3.85 -4.84
C VAL A 473 -0.29 -3.76 -3.52
N ARG A 474 -0.57 -4.92 -2.91
CA ARG A 474 -1.10 -5.00 -1.54
C ARG A 474 -0.03 -4.52 -0.58
N LEU A 475 -0.25 -3.35 0.01
CA LEU A 475 0.67 -2.75 0.95
C LEU A 475 0.38 -3.20 2.38
N ALA A 476 -0.89 -3.21 2.77
CA ALA A 476 -1.30 -3.50 4.14
C ALA A 476 -2.63 -4.26 4.19
N THR A 477 -2.93 -4.81 5.36
CA THR A 477 -4.22 -5.41 5.69
C THR A 477 -4.87 -4.59 6.80
N ALA A 478 -6.16 -4.30 6.69
CA ALA A 478 -6.84 -3.39 7.60
C ALA A 478 -8.31 -3.77 7.84
N PHE A 479 -8.89 -3.28 8.94
CA PHE A 479 -10.33 -3.24 9.15
C PHE A 479 -10.88 -1.85 8.91
N PHE A 480 -11.95 -1.79 8.12
CA PHE A 480 -12.72 -0.59 7.82
C PHE A 480 -14.20 -0.93 8.06
N PRO A 481 -14.70 -0.84 9.31
CA PRO A 481 -16.04 -1.29 9.65
C PRO A 481 -17.15 -0.68 8.79
N VAL A 482 -17.05 0.60 8.43
CA VAL A 482 -18.06 1.26 7.58
C VAL A 482 -17.96 0.78 6.13
N LEU A 483 -16.73 0.68 5.58
CA LEU A 483 -16.50 0.11 4.24
C LEU A 483 -17.00 -1.34 4.15
N SER A 484 -16.87 -2.13 5.23
CA SER A 484 -17.35 -3.51 5.30
C SER A 484 -18.88 -3.66 5.24
N LEU A 485 -19.64 -2.56 5.25
CA LEU A 485 -21.09 -2.57 4.99
C LEU A 485 -21.43 -2.66 3.50
N LEU A 486 -20.45 -2.50 2.60
CA LEU A 486 -20.64 -2.62 1.16
C LEU A 486 -20.62 -4.08 0.73
N ASN A 487 -21.78 -4.61 0.35
CA ASN A 487 -21.87 -5.96 -0.18
C ASN A 487 -21.20 -6.12 -1.54
N HIS A 488 -20.98 -7.37 -1.92
CA HIS A 488 -20.31 -7.73 -3.16
C HIS A 488 -21.21 -7.60 -4.41
N SER A 489 -20.65 -7.03 -5.47
CA SER A 489 -21.08 -7.27 -6.86
C SER A 489 -19.84 -7.48 -7.75
N CYS A 490 -19.90 -8.44 -8.68
CA CYS A 490 -18.84 -8.63 -9.68
C CYS A 490 -18.76 -7.47 -10.68
N CYS A 491 -19.78 -6.62 -10.72
CA CYS A 491 -19.84 -5.34 -11.42
C CYS A 491 -20.28 -4.26 -10.43
N PRO A 492 -19.37 -3.72 -9.60
CA PRO A 492 -19.71 -2.77 -8.55
C PRO A 492 -20.14 -1.42 -9.15
N ASN A 493 -20.99 -0.70 -8.41
CA ASN A 493 -21.35 0.69 -8.73
C ASN A 493 -20.46 1.73 -8.04
N THR A 494 -19.38 1.27 -7.41
CA THR A 494 -18.40 2.11 -6.72
C THR A 494 -16.97 1.88 -7.20
N SER A 495 -16.10 2.82 -6.84
CA SER A 495 -14.65 2.69 -6.90
C SER A 495 -14.05 3.05 -5.55
N VAL A 496 -13.02 2.29 -5.15
CA VAL A 496 -12.34 2.45 -3.87
C VAL A 496 -10.89 2.84 -4.13
N SER A 497 -10.43 3.87 -3.43
CA SER A 497 -9.04 4.33 -3.45
C SER A 497 -8.52 4.49 -2.03
N PHE A 498 -7.20 4.39 -1.88
CA PHE A 498 -6.55 4.51 -0.58
C PHE A 498 -5.52 5.63 -0.58
N SER A 499 -5.48 6.40 0.50
CA SER A 499 -4.45 7.39 0.79
C SER A 499 -3.91 7.15 2.19
N GLY A 500 -2.73 6.53 2.30
CA GLY A 500 -2.21 6.06 3.57
C GLY A 500 -3.14 5.01 4.19
N THR A 501 -3.71 5.33 5.35
CA THR A 501 -4.68 4.48 6.08
C THR A 501 -6.15 4.82 5.78
N ALA A 502 -6.41 5.86 4.99
CA ALA A 502 -7.76 6.29 4.64
C ALA A 502 -8.27 5.58 3.38
N ALA A 503 -9.50 5.07 3.44
CA ALA A 503 -10.26 4.62 2.28
C ALA A 503 -11.24 5.71 1.83
N THR A 504 -11.33 5.93 0.52
CA THR A 504 -12.36 6.77 -0.10
C THR A 504 -13.14 5.97 -1.12
N VAL A 505 -14.46 5.98 -1.00
CA VAL A 505 -15.41 5.33 -1.91
C VAL A 505 -16.13 6.39 -2.72
N ARG A 506 -16.21 6.19 -4.03
CA ARG A 506 -16.93 7.06 -4.98
C ARG A 506 -17.88 6.26 -5.84
N ALA A 507 -18.97 6.87 -6.28
CA ALA A 507 -19.84 6.29 -7.29
C ALA A 507 -19.09 6.19 -8.62
N SER A 508 -18.98 5.00 -9.20
CA SER A 508 -18.35 4.80 -10.52
C SER A 508 -19.33 4.98 -11.68
N GLN A 509 -20.62 4.93 -11.39
CA GLN A 509 -21.72 5.04 -12.34
C GLN A 509 -22.93 5.68 -11.65
N PRO A 510 -23.99 6.09 -12.39
CA PRO A 510 -25.20 6.61 -11.77
C PRO A 510 -25.84 5.54 -10.86
N ILE A 511 -26.25 5.92 -9.66
CA ILE A 511 -26.91 5.03 -8.69
C ILE A 511 -28.28 5.64 -8.37
N PRO A 512 -29.38 5.05 -8.86
CA PRO A 512 -30.72 5.51 -8.54
C PRO A 512 -31.06 5.33 -7.05
N ARG A 513 -31.94 6.18 -6.54
CA ARG A 513 -32.49 6.05 -5.19
C ARG A 513 -33.03 4.64 -4.93
N GLY A 514 -32.69 4.09 -3.77
CA GLY A 514 -33.08 2.75 -3.32
C GLY A 514 -32.18 1.63 -3.83
N GLN A 515 -31.25 1.90 -4.74
CA GLN A 515 -30.26 0.91 -5.15
C GLN A 515 -29.19 0.72 -4.05
N GLU A 516 -28.78 -0.53 -3.85
CA GLU A 516 -27.70 -0.88 -2.93
C GLU A 516 -26.33 -0.42 -3.46
N ILE A 517 -25.44 -0.05 -2.54
CA ILE A 517 -24.07 0.36 -2.85
C ILE A 517 -23.18 -0.87 -2.76
N PHE A 518 -22.55 -1.22 -3.89
CA PHE A 518 -21.76 -2.44 -4.02
C PHE A 518 -20.28 -2.16 -4.15
N HIS A 519 -19.48 -2.99 -3.49
CA HIS A 519 -18.03 -3.12 -3.70
C HIS A 519 -17.72 -4.45 -4.44
N CYS A 520 -16.51 -4.59 -4.97
CA CYS A 520 -16.04 -5.85 -5.54
C CYS A 520 -14.92 -6.42 -4.65
N TYR A 521 -15.09 -7.65 -4.19
CA TYR A 521 -14.18 -8.31 -3.24
C TYR A 521 -12.94 -8.92 -3.93
N GLY A 522 -12.69 -8.54 -5.18
CA GLY A 522 -11.62 -9.07 -6.02
C GLY A 522 -12.13 -9.68 -7.32
N PRO A 523 -13.03 -10.68 -7.29
CA PRO A 523 -13.55 -11.34 -8.49
C PRO A 523 -14.45 -10.43 -9.34
N HIS A 524 -13.85 -9.81 -10.36
CA HIS A 524 -14.50 -8.82 -11.22
C HIS A 524 -14.88 -9.40 -12.59
N GLN A 525 -16.05 -9.04 -13.12
CA GLN A 525 -16.57 -9.58 -14.38
C GLN A 525 -15.59 -9.43 -15.55
N CYS A 526 -14.92 -8.27 -15.68
CA CYS A 526 -14.01 -7.98 -16.79
C CYS A 526 -12.73 -8.83 -16.80
N ARG A 527 -12.41 -9.54 -15.70
CA ARG A 527 -11.12 -10.23 -15.53
C ARG A 527 -11.24 -11.75 -15.61
N MET A 528 -12.43 -12.29 -15.31
CA MET A 528 -12.63 -13.73 -15.12
C MET A 528 -14.10 -14.10 -15.32
N GLY A 529 -14.37 -15.33 -15.76
CA GLY A 529 -15.73 -15.82 -16.02
C GLY A 529 -16.51 -16.16 -14.74
N ALA A 530 -17.83 -16.30 -14.85
CA ALA A 530 -18.73 -16.49 -13.71
C ALA A 530 -18.36 -17.68 -12.83
N ALA A 531 -18.04 -18.84 -13.42
CA ALA A 531 -17.67 -20.04 -12.67
C ALA A 531 -16.41 -19.82 -11.81
N GLU A 532 -15.39 -19.16 -12.36
CA GLU A 532 -14.17 -18.79 -11.62
C GLU A 532 -14.47 -17.76 -10.53
N ARG A 533 -15.30 -16.75 -10.83
CA ARG A 533 -15.75 -15.77 -9.82
C ARG A 533 -16.45 -16.44 -8.66
N GLN A 534 -17.40 -17.34 -8.91
CA GLN A 534 -18.09 -18.07 -7.85
C GLN A 534 -17.12 -18.90 -7.01
N GLN A 535 -16.19 -19.62 -7.65
CA GLN A 535 -15.20 -20.43 -6.94
C GLN A 535 -14.33 -19.59 -6.00
N LEU A 536 -13.88 -18.41 -6.45
CA LEU A 536 -13.08 -17.49 -5.64
C LEU A 536 -13.93 -16.85 -4.52
N LEU A 537 -15.21 -16.61 -4.74
CA LEU A 537 -16.11 -16.01 -3.74
C LEU A 537 -16.54 -16.99 -2.64
N ARG A 538 -16.42 -18.31 -2.84
CA ARG A 538 -16.74 -19.32 -1.80
C ARG A 538 -16.01 -19.10 -0.48
N GLN A 539 -14.84 -18.46 -0.50
CA GLN A 539 -14.10 -18.10 0.72
C GLN A 539 -14.87 -17.12 1.63
N TYR A 540 -15.86 -16.41 1.10
CA TYR A 540 -16.74 -15.49 1.82
C TYR A 540 -18.07 -16.13 2.22
N PHE A 541 -18.24 -17.44 2.00
CA PHE A 541 -19.40 -18.18 2.51
C PHE A 541 -20.76 -17.75 1.93
N PHE A 542 -20.77 -17.22 0.71
CA PHE A 542 -21.99 -16.87 -0.03
C PHE A 542 -21.85 -17.21 -1.53
N GLU A 543 -22.98 -17.22 -2.23
CA GLU A 543 -23.06 -17.33 -3.70
C GLU A 543 -23.46 -15.99 -4.31
N CYS A 544 -22.72 -15.52 -5.31
CA CYS A 544 -22.97 -14.21 -5.90
C CYS A 544 -24.11 -14.29 -6.93
N ARG A 545 -25.19 -13.55 -6.70
CA ARG A 545 -26.34 -13.47 -7.62
C ARG A 545 -26.46 -12.10 -8.29
N CYS A 546 -25.34 -11.39 -8.45
CA CYS A 546 -25.33 -10.10 -9.13
C CYS A 546 -25.69 -10.26 -10.61
N ARG A 547 -26.16 -9.18 -11.24
CA ARG A 547 -26.62 -9.19 -12.64
C ARG A 547 -25.59 -9.76 -13.60
N ALA A 548 -24.30 -9.44 -13.41
CA ALA A 548 -23.20 -9.96 -14.21
C ALA A 548 -23.04 -11.49 -14.13
N CYS A 549 -23.26 -12.09 -12.95
CA CYS A 549 -23.23 -13.54 -12.79
C CYS A 549 -24.48 -14.19 -13.37
N LEU A 550 -25.66 -13.60 -13.15
CA LEU A 550 -26.91 -14.14 -13.69
C LEU A 550 -26.92 -14.12 -15.21
N ASP A 551 -26.58 -12.99 -15.83
CA ASP A 551 -26.56 -12.85 -17.30
C ASP A 551 -25.59 -13.85 -17.95
N GLU A 552 -24.42 -14.08 -17.34
CA GLU A 552 -23.41 -14.99 -17.88
C GLU A 552 -23.75 -16.47 -17.67
N LEU A 553 -24.40 -16.82 -16.55
CA LEU A 553 -24.79 -18.20 -16.25
C LEU A 553 -26.10 -18.63 -16.95
N GLU A 554 -27.00 -17.68 -17.22
CA GLU A 554 -28.28 -17.92 -17.88
C GLU A 554 -28.18 -17.86 -19.42
N SER A 555 -27.13 -17.24 -19.99
CA SER A 555 -26.94 -17.22 -21.44
C SER A 555 -26.23 -18.48 -21.94
N ASP A 556 -26.77 -19.13 -22.97
CA ASP A 556 -26.08 -20.20 -23.75
C ASP A 556 -24.84 -19.67 -24.52
N VAL A 557 -24.56 -18.36 -24.42
CA VAL A 557 -23.45 -17.69 -25.09
C VAL A 557 -22.24 -17.68 -24.15
N LYS A 558 -21.10 -18.20 -24.62
CA LYS A 558 -19.83 -18.11 -23.88
C LYS A 558 -19.58 -16.66 -23.46
N SER A 559 -19.23 -16.47 -22.19
CA SER A 559 -18.81 -15.18 -21.63
C SER A 559 -17.93 -14.37 -22.59
N VAL A 560 -18.30 -13.11 -22.84
CA VAL A 560 -17.53 -12.20 -23.72
C VAL A 560 -16.07 -12.09 -23.27
N VAL A 561 -15.82 -12.17 -21.96
CA VAL A 561 -14.47 -12.16 -21.38
C VAL A 561 -13.71 -13.44 -21.71
N SER A 562 -14.39 -14.60 -21.68
CA SER A 562 -13.80 -15.87 -22.11
C SER A 562 -13.49 -15.91 -23.61
N MET A 563 -14.23 -15.17 -24.44
CA MET A 563 -13.91 -15.05 -25.87
C MET A 563 -12.71 -14.16 -26.12
N ARG A 564 -12.62 -13.02 -25.42
CA ARG A 564 -11.52 -12.06 -25.60
C ARG A 564 -10.18 -12.58 -25.06
N ASN A 565 -10.19 -13.32 -23.96
CA ASN A 565 -9.00 -13.98 -23.39
C ASN A 565 -8.84 -15.43 -23.88
N SER A 566 -9.22 -15.73 -25.13
CA SER A 566 -9.15 -17.08 -25.69
C SER A 566 -7.83 -17.36 -26.41
N PHE A 567 -7.51 -18.65 -26.55
CA PHE A 567 -6.47 -19.14 -27.43
C PHE A 567 -6.97 -19.17 -28.88
N CYS A 568 -6.09 -18.86 -29.84
CA CYS A 568 -6.37 -18.97 -31.26
C CYS A 568 -5.64 -20.16 -31.89
N CYS A 569 -6.18 -20.66 -32.98
CA CYS A 569 -5.60 -21.75 -33.74
C CYS A 569 -4.32 -21.27 -34.46
N PRO A 570 -3.17 -21.95 -34.28
CA PRO A 570 -1.92 -21.55 -34.90
C PRO A 570 -1.95 -21.61 -36.44
N SER A 571 -2.89 -22.36 -37.01
CA SER A 571 -3.00 -22.56 -38.47
C SER A 571 -3.92 -21.54 -39.14
N CYS A 572 -5.06 -21.22 -38.54
CA CYS A 572 -6.10 -20.39 -39.18
C CYS A 572 -6.62 -19.24 -38.32
N GLN A 573 -6.06 -19.03 -37.12
CA GLN A 573 -6.39 -17.95 -36.19
C GLN A 573 -7.83 -17.96 -35.64
N ALA A 574 -8.65 -18.96 -36.01
CA ALA A 574 -9.96 -19.15 -35.40
C ALA A 574 -9.85 -19.51 -33.92
N PRO A 575 -10.82 -19.13 -33.06
CA PRO A 575 -10.80 -19.47 -31.64
C PRO A 575 -10.67 -20.98 -31.38
N MET A 576 -9.92 -21.36 -30.36
CA MET A 576 -9.84 -22.73 -29.87
C MET A 576 -10.97 -23.00 -28.88
N GLN A 577 -11.64 -24.15 -29.00
CA GLN A 577 -12.82 -24.50 -28.20
C GLN A 577 -12.77 -25.95 -27.70
N GLY A 578 -13.37 -26.18 -26.52
CA GLY A 578 -13.42 -27.47 -25.83
C GLY A 578 -13.31 -27.29 -24.32
N GLU A 579 -14.00 -28.09 -23.53
CA GLU A 579 -13.96 -28.01 -22.05
C GLU A 579 -12.90 -28.91 -21.42
N GLU A 580 -12.48 -29.95 -22.15
CA GLU A 580 -11.49 -30.92 -21.70
C GLU A 580 -10.04 -30.46 -21.98
N ASP A 581 -9.08 -31.36 -21.74
CA ASP A 581 -7.65 -31.10 -21.99
C ASP A 581 -7.34 -30.89 -23.48
N LEU A 582 -8.16 -31.43 -24.40
CA LEU A 582 -7.97 -31.22 -25.84
C LEU A 582 -8.85 -30.06 -26.35
N LEU A 583 -8.22 -29.00 -26.85
CA LEU A 583 -8.91 -27.89 -27.51
C LEU A 583 -8.86 -28.10 -29.04
N CYS A 584 -10.01 -27.98 -29.68
CA CYS A 584 -10.16 -28.09 -31.13
C CYS A 584 -10.38 -26.70 -31.74
N CYS A 585 -9.89 -26.51 -32.96
CA CYS A 585 -10.17 -25.31 -33.74
C CYS A 585 -11.69 -25.17 -33.95
N SER A 586 -12.22 -23.95 -33.79
CA SER A 586 -13.64 -23.68 -34.06
C SER A 586 -14.01 -23.65 -35.55
N ASN A 587 -13.02 -23.54 -36.43
CA ASN A 587 -13.24 -23.64 -37.86
C ASN A 587 -13.36 -25.11 -38.26
N GLU A 588 -14.54 -25.53 -38.73
CA GLU A 588 -14.82 -26.90 -39.16
C GLU A 588 -13.91 -27.39 -40.30
N ALA A 589 -13.38 -26.47 -41.11
CA ALA A 589 -12.42 -26.79 -42.17
C ALA A 589 -10.99 -27.01 -41.66
N CYS A 590 -10.74 -26.82 -40.36
CA CYS A 590 -9.41 -26.88 -39.74
C CYS A 590 -9.36 -28.00 -38.70
N ALA A 591 -8.65 -29.09 -38.99
CA ALA A 591 -8.50 -30.23 -38.10
C ALA A 591 -7.46 -30.02 -36.98
N THR A 592 -7.04 -28.78 -36.71
CA THR A 592 -6.03 -28.51 -35.68
C THR A 592 -6.64 -28.68 -34.29
N SER A 593 -6.01 -29.52 -33.48
CA SER A 593 -6.27 -29.66 -32.04
C SER A 593 -4.98 -29.53 -31.26
N VAL A 594 -5.05 -28.92 -30.08
CA VAL A 594 -3.90 -28.67 -29.21
C VAL A 594 -4.32 -28.90 -27.76
N SER A 595 -3.45 -29.50 -26.94
CA SER A 595 -3.71 -29.63 -25.51
C SER A 595 -3.72 -28.25 -24.83
N ARG A 596 -4.68 -28.06 -23.93
CA ARG A 596 -4.86 -26.88 -23.08
C ARG A 596 -3.66 -26.68 -22.15
N GLU A 597 -3.12 -27.75 -21.59
CA GLU A 597 -1.90 -27.69 -20.78
C GLU A 597 -0.71 -27.13 -21.56
N ASN A 598 -0.59 -27.52 -22.84
CA ASN A 598 0.51 -27.04 -23.69
C ASN A 598 0.38 -25.54 -23.99
N LEU A 599 -0.83 -25.06 -24.31
CA LEU A 599 -1.09 -23.63 -24.51
C LEU A 599 -0.90 -22.82 -23.22
N SER A 600 -1.31 -23.37 -22.08
CA SER A 600 -1.11 -22.75 -20.77
C SER A 600 0.37 -22.64 -20.41
N ARG A 601 1.17 -23.68 -20.71
CA ARG A 601 2.63 -23.65 -20.53
C ARG A 601 3.30 -22.60 -21.42
N ARG A 602 2.88 -22.51 -22.69
CA ARG A 602 3.36 -21.44 -23.61
C ARG A 602 3.04 -20.05 -23.09
N LEU A 603 1.84 -19.86 -22.51
CA LEU A 603 1.45 -18.60 -21.88
C LEU A 603 2.36 -18.25 -20.70
N GLN A 604 2.65 -19.21 -19.82
CA GLN A 604 3.58 -19.02 -18.70
C GLN A 604 5.01 -18.69 -19.16
N ASP A 605 5.51 -19.41 -20.16
CA ASP A 605 6.83 -19.15 -20.76
C ASP A 605 6.91 -17.74 -21.35
N LEU A 606 5.84 -17.29 -22.01
CA LEU A 606 5.73 -15.95 -22.57
C LEU A 606 5.77 -14.88 -21.46
N GLN A 607 4.99 -15.04 -20.39
CA GLN A 607 5.00 -14.13 -19.23
C GLN A 607 6.40 -14.06 -18.58
N GLN A 608 7.11 -15.18 -18.48
CA GLN A 608 8.46 -15.20 -17.95
C GLN A 608 9.47 -14.49 -18.87
N GLN A 609 9.30 -14.57 -20.19
CA GLN A 609 10.11 -13.83 -21.15
C GLN A 609 9.86 -12.32 -21.08
N ILE A 610 8.61 -11.90 -20.94
CA ILE A 610 8.23 -10.49 -20.72
C ILE A 610 8.91 -9.96 -19.46
N LYS A 611 8.83 -10.68 -18.34
CA LYS A 611 9.52 -10.31 -17.09
C LYS A 611 11.02 -10.10 -17.29
N LYS A 612 11.70 -11.02 -17.98
CA LYS A 612 13.13 -10.87 -18.33
C LYS A 612 13.40 -9.63 -19.19
N ALA A 613 12.51 -9.30 -20.12
CA ALA A 613 12.66 -8.10 -20.94
C ALA A 613 12.53 -6.81 -20.10
N LEU A 614 11.63 -6.78 -19.12
CA LEU A 614 11.51 -5.66 -18.17
C LEU A 614 12.74 -5.56 -17.26
N ASP A 615 13.33 -6.69 -16.85
CA ASP A 615 14.59 -6.70 -16.10
C ASP A 615 15.72 -6.05 -16.92
N LEU A 616 15.82 -6.35 -18.22
CA LEU A 616 16.78 -5.70 -19.12
C LEU A 616 16.54 -4.19 -19.26
N LEU A 617 15.28 -3.75 -19.27
CA LEU A 617 14.96 -2.33 -19.30
C LEU A 617 15.46 -1.62 -18.03
N ARG A 618 15.30 -2.23 -16.85
CA ARG A 618 15.86 -1.71 -15.59
C ARG A 618 17.38 -1.63 -15.61
N ASP A 619 18.03 -2.59 -16.26
CA ASP A 619 19.48 -2.61 -16.49
C ASP A 619 19.95 -1.63 -17.59
N ARG A 620 19.07 -0.73 -18.05
CA ARG A 620 19.33 0.25 -19.12
C ARG A 620 19.70 -0.39 -20.47
N LYS A 621 19.26 -1.62 -20.74
CA LYS A 621 19.48 -2.35 -21.99
C LYS A 621 18.23 -2.33 -22.88
N ALA A 622 17.73 -1.14 -23.19
CA ALA A 622 16.49 -0.93 -23.93
C ALA A 622 16.48 -1.63 -25.31
N ASP A 623 17.61 -1.64 -26.04
CA ASP A 623 17.72 -2.31 -27.35
C ASP A 623 17.59 -3.84 -27.29
N GLN A 624 17.93 -4.46 -26.15
CA GLN A 624 17.73 -5.90 -25.96
C GLN A 624 16.30 -6.19 -25.52
N ALA A 625 15.77 -5.37 -24.61
CA ALA A 625 14.39 -5.46 -24.14
C ALA A 625 13.39 -5.37 -25.30
N ILE A 626 13.55 -4.40 -26.21
CA ILE A 626 12.65 -4.23 -27.35
C ILE A 626 12.65 -5.43 -28.29
N LYS A 627 13.83 -6.01 -28.58
CA LYS A 627 13.94 -7.20 -29.43
C LYS A 627 13.23 -8.41 -28.81
N MET A 628 13.39 -8.57 -27.49
CA MET A 628 12.69 -9.63 -26.76
C MET A 628 11.18 -9.43 -26.75
N LEU A 629 10.69 -8.21 -26.50
CA LEU A 629 9.26 -7.92 -26.47
C LEU A 629 8.61 -8.08 -27.86
N LEU A 630 9.26 -7.62 -28.94
CA LEU A 630 8.77 -7.84 -30.30
C LEU A 630 8.69 -9.33 -30.65
N LYS A 631 9.68 -10.12 -30.21
CA LYS A 631 9.61 -11.58 -30.34
C LYS A 631 8.44 -12.17 -29.55
N CYS A 632 8.26 -11.75 -28.29
CA CYS A 632 7.14 -12.18 -27.46
C CYS A 632 5.80 -11.86 -28.13
N GLN A 633 5.63 -10.66 -28.67
CA GLN A 633 4.43 -10.24 -29.39
C GLN A 633 4.15 -11.13 -30.61
N MET A 634 5.17 -11.46 -31.41
CA MET A 634 5.04 -12.38 -32.54
C MET A 634 4.67 -13.80 -32.07
N ASP A 635 5.34 -14.31 -31.04
CA ASP A 635 5.10 -15.64 -30.50
C ASP A 635 3.67 -15.76 -29.95
N ALA A 636 3.19 -14.71 -29.28
CA ALA A 636 1.83 -14.59 -28.75
C ALA A 636 0.76 -14.58 -29.84
N GLY A 637 0.95 -13.81 -30.92
CA GLY A 637 0.01 -13.75 -32.04
C GLY A 637 -0.21 -15.10 -32.75
N ASN A 638 0.62 -16.11 -32.48
CA ASN A 638 0.45 -17.46 -33.01
C ASN A 638 -0.52 -18.33 -32.18
N PHE A 639 -0.92 -17.91 -30.98
CA PHE A 639 -1.79 -18.73 -30.12
C PHE A 639 -2.72 -17.95 -29.18
N LEU A 640 -2.62 -16.63 -29.10
CA LEU A 640 -3.54 -15.76 -28.36
C LEU A 640 -4.42 -14.97 -29.32
N SER A 641 -5.68 -14.77 -28.94
CA SER A 641 -6.57 -13.81 -29.61
C SER A 641 -5.91 -12.42 -29.71
N PRO A 642 -6.10 -11.66 -30.80
CA PRO A 642 -5.67 -10.26 -30.89
C PRO A 642 -6.22 -9.38 -29.76
N GLU A 643 -7.35 -9.76 -29.18
CA GLU A 643 -8.03 -9.06 -28.10
C GLU A 643 -7.61 -9.54 -26.71
N HIS A 644 -6.67 -10.49 -26.60
CA HIS A 644 -6.24 -11.04 -25.31
C HIS A 644 -5.54 -9.98 -24.46
N LEU A 645 -5.84 -9.90 -23.15
CA LEU A 645 -5.28 -8.86 -22.26
C LEU A 645 -3.74 -8.80 -22.27
N LEU A 646 -3.06 -9.97 -22.27
CA LEU A 646 -1.59 -10.03 -22.41
C LEU A 646 -1.06 -9.38 -23.70
N MET A 647 -1.84 -9.35 -24.79
CA MET A 647 -1.47 -8.59 -25.99
C MET A 647 -1.43 -7.09 -25.68
N GLY A 648 -2.43 -6.58 -24.96
CA GLY A 648 -2.45 -5.20 -24.45
C GLY A 648 -1.27 -4.90 -23.53
N GLU A 649 -0.97 -5.78 -22.56
CA GLU A 649 0.19 -5.63 -21.66
C GLU A 649 1.52 -5.56 -22.42
N MET A 650 1.70 -6.38 -23.46
CA MET A 650 2.90 -6.32 -24.30
C MET A 650 2.99 -5.02 -25.10
N GLU A 651 1.86 -4.52 -25.62
CA GLU A 651 1.79 -3.23 -26.31
C GLU A 651 2.14 -2.07 -25.35
N ASP A 652 1.66 -2.09 -24.10
CA ASP A 652 2.05 -1.13 -23.05
C ASP A 652 3.57 -1.20 -22.76
N HIS A 653 4.13 -2.41 -22.60
CA HIS A 653 5.56 -2.57 -22.38
C HIS A 653 6.41 -2.09 -23.56
N LEU A 654 5.98 -2.36 -24.80
CA LEU A 654 6.63 -1.83 -25.99
C LEU A 654 6.59 -0.30 -26.01
N ALA A 655 5.44 0.31 -25.68
CA ALA A 655 5.32 1.76 -25.56
C ALA A 655 6.32 2.34 -24.56
N GLN A 656 6.47 1.72 -23.38
CA GLN A 656 7.44 2.12 -22.37
C GLN A 656 8.89 2.07 -22.89
N VAL A 657 9.26 1.01 -23.59
CA VAL A 657 10.62 0.88 -24.15
C VAL A 657 10.87 1.91 -25.27
N TYR A 658 9.91 2.12 -26.17
CA TYR A 658 10.03 3.15 -27.22
C TYR A 658 10.13 4.57 -26.64
N ALA A 659 9.38 4.88 -25.58
CA ALA A 659 9.47 6.15 -24.88
C ALA A 659 10.86 6.35 -24.24
N THR A 660 11.43 5.29 -23.64
CA THR A 660 12.80 5.30 -23.09
C THR A 660 13.85 5.57 -24.16
N LEU A 661 13.59 5.14 -25.40
CA LEU A 661 14.44 5.39 -26.57
C LEU A 661 14.17 6.76 -27.24
N GLY A 662 13.28 7.59 -26.68
CA GLY A 662 12.89 8.89 -27.25
C GLY A 662 12.06 8.79 -28.54
N LYS A 663 11.52 7.60 -28.87
CA LYS A 663 10.72 7.34 -30.07
C LYS A 663 9.23 7.52 -29.77
N TRP A 664 8.83 8.76 -29.50
CA TRP A 664 7.51 9.12 -28.98
C TRP A 664 6.35 8.69 -29.89
N GLN A 665 6.48 8.82 -31.21
CA GLN A 665 5.42 8.45 -32.14
C GLN A 665 5.15 6.94 -32.15
N GLU A 666 6.19 6.11 -32.12
CA GLU A 666 6.05 4.65 -32.01
C GLU A 666 5.48 4.25 -30.65
N ALA A 667 5.95 4.91 -29.58
CA ALA A 667 5.44 4.69 -28.24
C ALA A 667 3.93 4.97 -28.16
N ALA A 668 3.47 6.10 -28.72
CA ALA A 668 2.06 6.45 -28.79
C ALA A 668 1.24 5.45 -29.62
N ARG A 669 1.79 4.94 -30.74
CA ARG A 669 1.13 3.94 -31.58
C ARG A 669 0.89 2.63 -30.83
N HIS A 670 1.90 2.15 -30.10
CA HIS A 670 1.78 0.95 -29.27
C HIS A 670 0.76 1.16 -28.14
N LEU A 671 0.82 2.29 -27.44
CA LEU A 671 -0.08 2.54 -26.32
C LEU A 671 -1.55 2.74 -26.77
N LYS A 672 -1.80 3.34 -27.95
CA LYS A 672 -3.16 3.41 -28.53
C LYS A 672 -3.76 2.02 -28.79
N LYS A 673 -2.94 1.02 -29.14
CA LYS A 673 -3.39 -0.37 -29.27
C LYS A 673 -3.71 -0.99 -27.91
N SER A 674 -2.86 -0.75 -26.91
CA SER A 674 -3.12 -1.17 -25.51
C SER A 674 -4.47 -0.62 -25.04
N ILE A 675 -4.70 0.69 -25.20
CA ILE A 675 -5.97 1.36 -24.85
C ILE A 675 -7.16 0.69 -25.53
N GLY A 676 -7.08 0.41 -26.83
CA GLY A 676 -8.18 -0.27 -27.53
C GLY A 676 -8.52 -1.63 -26.92
N ILE A 677 -7.52 -2.43 -26.53
CA ILE A 677 -7.74 -3.72 -25.86
C ILE A 677 -8.34 -3.50 -24.46
N VAL A 678 -7.79 -2.57 -23.67
CA VAL A 678 -8.29 -2.27 -22.32
C VAL A 678 -9.74 -1.77 -22.34
N GLU A 679 -10.09 -0.89 -23.27
CA GLU A 679 -11.46 -0.39 -23.46
C GLU A 679 -12.44 -1.51 -23.81
N MET A 680 -12.04 -2.47 -24.64
CA MET A 680 -12.87 -3.63 -24.94
C MET A 680 -13.17 -4.43 -23.67
N HIS A 681 -12.17 -4.70 -22.83
CA HIS A 681 -12.34 -5.52 -21.62
C HIS A 681 -13.03 -4.82 -20.46
N HIS A 682 -12.63 -3.59 -20.17
CA HIS A 682 -13.03 -2.87 -18.95
C HIS A 682 -14.08 -1.79 -19.23
N GLY A 683 -14.26 -1.38 -20.49
CA GLY A 683 -15.12 -0.28 -20.89
C GLY A 683 -14.36 1.05 -21.02
N PRO A 684 -14.90 2.00 -21.83
CA PRO A 684 -14.22 3.25 -22.17
C PRO A 684 -14.16 4.28 -21.04
N SER A 685 -14.91 4.06 -19.96
CA SER A 685 -14.97 4.93 -18.77
C SER A 685 -14.41 4.26 -17.52
N SER A 686 -13.67 3.15 -17.66
CA SER A 686 -13.07 2.46 -16.51
C SER A 686 -11.81 3.16 -16.01
N VAL A 687 -11.47 2.91 -14.74
CA VAL A 687 -10.20 3.38 -14.16
C VAL A 687 -8.99 2.82 -14.90
N GLU A 688 -9.06 1.57 -15.40
CA GLU A 688 -8.00 0.97 -16.21
C GLU A 688 -7.77 1.76 -17.50
N THR A 689 -8.83 2.16 -18.21
CA THR A 689 -8.74 3.01 -19.40
C THR A 689 -8.16 4.38 -19.04
N GLY A 690 -8.57 4.97 -17.92
CA GLY A 690 -8.02 6.23 -17.42
C GLY A 690 -6.51 6.18 -17.18
N HIS A 691 -6.00 5.08 -16.61
CA HIS A 691 -4.57 4.89 -16.40
C HIS A 691 -3.76 4.75 -17.69
N GLU A 692 -4.28 4.03 -18.70
CA GLU A 692 -3.61 3.92 -20.00
C GLU A 692 -3.62 5.27 -20.76
N LEU A 693 -4.72 6.03 -20.67
CA LEU A 693 -4.79 7.38 -21.22
C LEU A 693 -3.82 8.34 -20.51
N PHE A 694 -3.63 8.21 -19.21
CA PHE A 694 -2.64 8.97 -18.46
C PHE A 694 -1.21 8.73 -18.99
N LYS A 695 -0.82 7.47 -19.21
CA LYS A 695 0.46 7.14 -19.85
C LYS A 695 0.56 7.73 -21.27
N LEU A 696 -0.53 7.73 -22.03
CA LEU A 696 -0.55 8.29 -23.39
C LEU A 696 -0.39 9.79 -23.37
N ALA A 697 -1.02 10.48 -22.43
CA ALA A 697 -0.82 11.90 -22.20
C ALA A 697 0.66 12.21 -21.93
N GLN A 698 1.35 11.44 -21.08
CA GLN A 698 2.79 11.61 -20.82
C GLN A 698 3.63 11.43 -22.09
N ILE A 699 3.38 10.38 -22.87
CA ILE A 699 4.09 10.13 -24.14
C ILE A 699 3.89 11.28 -25.13
N LEU A 700 2.65 11.73 -25.31
CA LEU A 700 2.31 12.79 -26.28
C LEU A 700 2.86 14.14 -25.84
N PHE A 701 2.81 14.44 -24.54
CA PHE A 701 3.40 15.64 -23.95
C PHE A 701 4.91 15.69 -24.17
N ASN A 702 5.63 14.62 -23.81
CA ASN A 702 7.08 14.52 -24.03
C ASN A 702 7.47 14.50 -25.52
N GLY A 703 6.58 13.99 -26.37
CA GLY A 703 6.72 14.02 -27.83
C GLY A 703 6.33 15.35 -28.49
N PHE A 704 5.91 16.37 -27.72
CA PHE A 704 5.42 17.67 -28.22
C PHE A 704 4.23 17.57 -29.20
N ALA A 705 3.42 16.52 -29.11
CA ALA A 705 2.20 16.36 -29.90
C ALA A 705 1.03 17.11 -29.22
N VAL A 706 1.09 18.44 -29.21
CA VAL A 706 0.30 19.31 -28.31
C VAL A 706 -1.21 19.08 -28.41
N SER A 707 -1.78 19.07 -29.62
CA SER A 707 -3.22 18.90 -29.81
C SER A 707 -3.72 17.53 -29.33
N GLU A 708 -2.98 16.47 -29.65
CA GLU A 708 -3.32 15.11 -29.21
C GLU A 708 -3.15 14.96 -27.69
N ALA A 709 -2.09 15.56 -27.12
CA ALA A 709 -1.83 15.57 -25.69
C ALA A 709 -2.98 16.24 -24.93
N LEU A 710 -3.42 17.43 -25.34
CA LEU A 710 -4.53 18.15 -24.68
C LEU A 710 -5.84 17.35 -24.73
N SER A 711 -6.18 16.75 -25.88
CA SER A 711 -7.37 15.91 -25.99
C SER A 711 -7.29 14.66 -25.12
N THR A 712 -6.11 14.04 -25.02
CA THR A 712 -5.88 12.84 -24.22
C THR A 712 -5.91 13.17 -22.72
N ILE A 713 -5.28 14.29 -22.32
CA ILE A 713 -5.31 14.81 -20.96
C ILE A 713 -6.75 15.05 -20.52
N HIS A 714 -7.56 15.73 -21.34
CA HIS A 714 -8.95 16.01 -20.99
C HIS A 714 -9.75 14.72 -20.75
N ARG A 715 -9.61 13.74 -21.65
CA ARG A 715 -10.29 12.45 -21.52
C ARG A 715 -9.81 11.66 -20.28
N ALA A 716 -8.51 11.68 -20.00
CA ALA A 716 -7.94 11.04 -18.82
C ALA A 716 -8.44 11.71 -17.52
N GLU A 717 -8.49 13.05 -17.49
CA GLU A 717 -9.02 13.83 -16.37
C GLU A 717 -10.49 13.49 -16.10
N GLU A 718 -11.34 13.45 -17.13
CA GLU A 718 -12.77 13.12 -17.00
C GLU A 718 -12.99 11.75 -16.36
N ILE A 719 -12.25 10.73 -16.82
CA ILE A 719 -12.38 9.37 -16.32
C ILE A 719 -11.78 9.24 -14.91
N LEU A 720 -10.54 9.69 -14.70
CA LEU A 720 -9.86 9.51 -13.41
C LEU A 720 -10.49 10.34 -12.29
N SER A 721 -11.11 11.49 -12.59
CA SER A 721 -11.81 12.30 -11.59
C SER A 721 -13.00 11.56 -10.97
N VAL A 722 -13.67 10.69 -11.74
CA VAL A 722 -14.76 9.84 -11.23
C VAL A 722 -14.25 8.82 -10.21
N HIS A 723 -13.06 8.24 -10.44
CA HIS A 723 -12.56 7.11 -9.66
C HIS A 723 -11.64 7.50 -8.49
N CYS A 724 -10.75 8.48 -8.70
CA CYS A 724 -9.66 8.80 -7.77
C CYS A 724 -9.87 10.12 -7.00
N GLY A 725 -10.77 10.98 -7.48
CA GLY A 725 -11.00 12.31 -6.91
C GLY A 725 -9.88 13.32 -7.18
N PRO A 726 -10.12 14.61 -6.91
CA PRO A 726 -9.25 15.72 -7.35
C PRO A 726 -7.87 15.77 -6.68
N GLN A 727 -7.70 15.10 -5.53
CA GLN A 727 -6.42 15.04 -4.80
C GLN A 727 -5.45 13.97 -5.32
N SER A 728 -5.86 13.18 -6.32
CA SER A 728 -4.99 12.17 -6.93
C SER A 728 -3.78 12.83 -7.58
N ALA A 729 -2.58 12.34 -7.25
CA ALA A 729 -1.32 12.82 -7.84
C ALA A 729 -1.33 12.73 -9.38
N GLN A 730 -1.98 11.73 -9.96
CA GLN A 730 -2.12 11.60 -11.42
C GLN A 730 -2.94 12.74 -12.02
N ILE A 731 -4.01 13.17 -11.34
CA ILE A 731 -4.85 14.26 -11.82
C ILE A 731 -4.11 15.60 -11.68
N GLN A 732 -3.37 15.78 -10.59
CA GLN A 732 -2.52 16.96 -10.42
C GLN A 732 -1.46 17.05 -11.53
N GLU A 733 -0.79 15.94 -11.85
CA GLU A 733 0.19 15.89 -12.94
C GLU A 733 -0.45 16.20 -14.30
N LEU A 734 -1.63 15.65 -14.60
CA LEU A 734 -2.38 15.99 -15.81
C LEU A 734 -2.69 17.49 -15.90
N GLN A 735 -3.10 18.11 -14.79
CA GLN A 735 -3.41 19.54 -14.71
C GLN A 735 -2.15 20.40 -14.89
N GLU A 736 -1.01 19.99 -14.31
CA GLU A 736 0.27 20.67 -14.51
C GLU A 736 0.72 20.59 -15.98
N MET A 737 0.64 19.41 -16.60
CA MET A 737 0.94 19.21 -18.03
C MET A 737 0.03 20.07 -18.91
N LYS A 738 -1.27 20.11 -18.62
CA LYS A 738 -2.26 20.93 -19.33
C LYS A 738 -1.95 22.42 -19.27
N THR A 739 -1.58 22.89 -18.08
CA THR A 739 -1.21 24.30 -17.84
C THR A 739 0.04 24.64 -18.66
N CYS A 740 1.07 23.80 -18.58
CA CYS A 740 2.31 23.96 -19.36
C CYS A 740 2.05 24.04 -20.87
N LEU A 741 1.22 23.14 -21.43
CA LEU A 741 0.87 23.18 -22.85
C LEU A 741 0.03 24.41 -23.24
N SER A 742 -0.81 24.91 -22.34
CA SER A 742 -1.69 26.05 -22.59
C SER A 742 -0.94 27.39 -22.59
N GLU A 743 0.18 27.46 -21.89
CA GLU A 743 1.04 28.65 -21.80
C GLU A 743 2.07 28.74 -22.95
N LEU A 744 2.11 27.75 -23.85
CA LEU A 744 3.03 27.74 -24.98
C LEU A 744 2.75 28.92 -25.95
N PRO A 745 3.81 29.62 -26.42
CA PRO A 745 3.68 30.66 -27.43
C PRO A 745 2.96 30.17 -28.69
N ARG A 746 2.06 31.01 -29.25
CA ARG A 746 1.29 30.70 -30.48
C ARG A 746 2.15 30.25 -31.67
N SER A 747 3.42 30.68 -31.73
CA SER A 747 4.37 30.28 -32.77
C SER A 747 4.80 28.81 -32.70
N ILE A 748 4.74 28.18 -31.52
CA ILE A 748 5.03 26.76 -31.32
C ILE A 748 3.78 25.94 -31.64
N LEU A 749 2.61 26.39 -31.18
CA LEU A 749 1.30 25.76 -31.45
C LEU A 749 0.94 25.67 -32.94
N GLN A 750 1.51 26.50 -33.81
CA GLN A 750 1.29 26.45 -35.26
C GLN A 750 2.22 25.49 -36.02
N ARG A 751 3.28 24.97 -35.36
CA ARG A 751 4.31 24.10 -35.97
C ARG A 751 4.21 22.64 -35.54
N THR A 752 3.42 22.37 -34.51
CA THR A 752 3.13 21.08 -33.88
C THR A 752 1.65 20.79 -34.02
#